data_AF-A0A1U9KFD0-F1
#
_entry.id   AF-A0A1U9KFD0-F1
#
_cell.length_a   1.000
_cell.length_b   1.000
_cell.length_c   1.000
_cell.angle_alpha   90.00
_cell.angle_beta   90.00
_cell.angle_gamma   90.00
#
_symmetry.space_group_name_H-M   'P 1'
#
loop_
_entity.id
_entity.type
_entity.pdbx_description
1 polymer ?
#
loop_
_entity_poly.entity_id
_entity_poly.type
_entity_poly.pdbx_seq_one_letter_code
_entity_poly.pdbx_strand_id
1 'polypeptide(L)'
;MGLGRWWRDARLSFALLGPLGGLRSIPSTPAQTVRDLWPGDAGNGEMIVRGTASHGGETVSIRKGVWADENWSPAFRDWFQSFEWLRNLRELGSESARAQARSLVADWMSQPIGMTPLEDASTTGARIAAWLSQYDFFAASADEDYRRALLQRIVLEARALSAIVPTERHDWTALRGLKGLLATAVAIPEQKTFLARYMRLIDPELEMQILPDGCHASRSPGAQLLVLRELAEMRLILQSARIPMPTTLSSALDRMAPVLRAFRHGNGRLALFNGTWSHDPALIDLVITRAMPRGNIMARTMRDGRFIRASSGNTVLFVDAGGPPPKGFDMLAHGGLMSMEMSSGRSQIVVNCGASPRPGWHEALRDAPAHSVLSVPACPPVLWRRDGSVDVRPDVTWEHSVSGTDHMIELASDCYRPVGCGSYRRRLFLSGEGSDLRGEDRLDTAGNPPEFALRFHLHPSVRVELEETDILLHAGDEVWRFRSDGYSTIEDSIYFGFKDPAPTQQIVVRPAEVMPIAPAVASDSQPAPNSSLFPDTPDDAVVTHPAQAESKQADLSSSMAGSVTDQDRQDQTALTNAIETGVATGQEKDPVPPAQDSETIQMGDSEPAPSDGGGNDVSGLDLPVPSPEPPVLANAIRWAFTRLDA
;
A
#
# COMPACT_ATOMS: atom_id res chain seq x y z
N MET A 1 -1.73 8.86 34.25
CA MET A 1 -1.04 7.66 33.70
C MET A 1 -2.01 6.49 33.79
N GLY A 2 -2.15 5.67 32.74
CA GLY A 2 -3.16 4.59 32.70
C GLY A 2 -2.71 3.30 33.37
N LEU A 3 -3.66 2.51 33.90
CA LEU A 3 -3.40 1.26 34.64
C LEU A 3 -2.52 0.27 33.83
N GLY A 4 -2.69 0.21 32.50
CA GLY A 4 -1.95 -0.72 31.64
C GLY A 4 -0.43 -0.58 31.73
N ARG A 5 0.10 0.64 31.92
CA ARG A 5 1.54 0.85 32.13
C ARG A 5 2.01 0.25 33.44
N TRP A 6 1.32 0.54 34.55
CA TRP A 6 1.64 -0.03 35.86
C TRP A 6 1.62 -1.58 35.86
N TRP A 7 0.65 -2.20 35.18
CA TRP A 7 0.61 -3.65 35.00
C TRP A 7 1.77 -4.19 34.14
N ARG A 8 2.21 -3.46 33.10
CA ARG A 8 3.38 -3.80 32.28
C ARG A 8 4.67 -3.72 33.11
N ASP A 9 4.87 -2.63 33.83
CA ASP A 9 6.05 -2.36 34.66
C ASP A 9 6.17 -3.40 35.80
N ALA A 10 5.04 -3.77 36.41
CA ALA A 10 4.98 -4.85 37.39
C ALA A 10 5.35 -6.21 36.77
N ARG A 11 4.77 -6.58 35.61
CA ARG A 11 5.09 -7.85 34.92
C ARG A 11 6.55 -7.93 34.49
N LEU A 12 7.12 -6.83 34.00
CA LEU A 12 8.54 -6.71 33.68
C LEU A 12 9.40 -6.92 34.94
N SER A 13 9.07 -6.25 36.04
CA SER A 13 9.76 -6.41 37.33
C SER A 13 9.72 -7.86 37.83
N PHE A 14 8.55 -8.52 37.80
CA PHE A 14 8.42 -9.94 38.16
C PHE A 14 9.21 -10.88 37.24
N ALA A 15 9.26 -10.60 35.93
CA ALA A 15 10.03 -11.41 34.97
C ALA A 15 11.55 -11.33 35.19
N LEU A 16 12.03 -10.24 35.81
CA LEU A 16 13.44 -9.99 36.11
C LEU A 16 13.90 -10.57 37.47
N LEU A 17 13.00 -11.04 38.34
CA LEU A 17 13.34 -11.64 39.65
C LEU A 17 14.10 -12.98 39.59
N GLY A 18 14.38 -13.48 38.37
CA GLY A 18 15.16 -14.70 38.15
C GLY A 18 14.35 -15.99 38.28
N PRO A 19 14.94 -17.15 37.94
CA PRO A 19 14.24 -18.42 37.98
C PRO A 19 14.41 -19.11 39.34
N LEU A 20 13.39 -19.86 39.76
CA LEU A 20 13.51 -20.88 40.81
C LEU A 20 14.48 -21.98 40.32
N GLY A 21 15.78 -21.80 40.61
CA GLY A 21 16.90 -22.59 40.08
C GLY A 21 18.16 -21.76 39.73
N GLY A 22 18.04 -20.43 39.62
CA GLY A 22 19.16 -19.51 39.37
C GLY A 22 19.72 -19.50 37.93
N LEU A 23 20.63 -18.57 37.66
CA LEU A 23 21.29 -18.40 36.34
C LEU A 23 22.46 -19.38 36.09
N ARG A 24 22.73 -20.30 37.03
CA ARG A 24 23.89 -21.22 37.00
C ARG A 24 23.72 -22.41 36.04
N SER A 25 22.51 -22.68 35.57
CA SER A 25 22.19 -23.76 34.62
C SER A 25 22.22 -23.34 33.15
N ILE A 26 22.60 -22.08 32.86
CA ILE A 26 22.66 -21.55 31.49
C ILE A 26 24.02 -21.92 30.87
N PRO A 27 24.07 -22.53 29.68
CA PRO A 27 25.31 -22.95 29.03
C PRO A 27 26.15 -21.76 28.54
N SER A 28 27.39 -22.04 28.14
CA SER A 28 28.32 -21.09 27.51
C SER A 28 28.41 -21.22 25.99
N THR A 29 27.63 -22.13 25.39
CA THR A 29 27.41 -22.23 23.94
C THR A 29 25.91 -22.42 23.68
N PRO A 30 25.36 -21.88 22.57
CA PRO A 30 24.00 -22.20 22.17
C PRO A 30 23.92 -23.67 21.73
N ALA A 31 22.86 -24.38 22.12
CA ALA A 31 22.65 -25.79 21.77
C ALA A 31 22.47 -25.99 20.26
N GLN A 32 21.94 -24.98 19.57
CA GLN A 32 21.77 -24.94 18.11
C GLN A 32 22.11 -23.53 17.61
N THR A 33 22.91 -23.44 16.54
CA THR A 33 23.22 -22.15 15.90
C THR A 33 22.01 -21.62 15.14
N VAL A 34 21.66 -20.36 15.43
CA VAL A 34 20.78 -19.53 14.60
C VAL A 34 21.62 -18.96 13.45
N ARG A 35 21.01 -18.75 12.29
CA ARG A 35 21.70 -18.17 11.11
C ARG A 35 20.91 -16.99 10.57
N ASP A 36 21.64 -15.93 10.24
CA ASP A 36 21.12 -14.80 9.48
C ASP A 36 21.01 -15.15 7.99
N LEU A 37 19.99 -14.61 7.32
CA LEU A 37 19.68 -14.87 5.92
C LEU A 37 20.16 -13.75 4.98
N TRP A 38 20.45 -12.58 5.53
CA TRP A 38 20.55 -11.33 4.76
C TRP A 38 22.00 -10.79 4.72
N PRO A 39 22.40 -10.13 3.62
CA PRO A 39 23.68 -9.43 3.57
C PRO A 39 23.72 -8.27 4.55
N GLY A 40 24.93 -7.85 4.93
CA GLY A 40 25.19 -6.57 5.57
C GLY A 40 25.71 -5.50 4.61
N ASP A 41 25.95 -4.31 5.16
CA ASP A 41 26.63 -3.21 4.49
C ASP A 41 28.04 -3.09 5.08
N ALA A 42 29.06 -3.54 4.33
CA ALA A 42 30.45 -3.49 4.77
C ALA A 42 30.98 -2.05 4.95
N GLY A 43 30.44 -1.06 4.22
CA GLY A 43 30.81 0.35 4.36
C GLY A 43 30.30 0.95 5.68
N ASN A 44 29.05 0.64 6.03
CA ASN A 44 28.50 0.96 7.36
C ASN A 44 29.20 0.16 8.47
N GLY A 45 29.67 -1.06 8.18
CA GLY A 45 30.56 -1.82 9.07
C GLY A 45 31.87 -1.08 9.36
N GLU A 46 32.49 -0.49 8.33
CA GLU A 46 33.73 0.28 8.46
C GLU A 46 33.51 1.59 9.23
N MET A 47 32.35 2.23 9.08
CA MET A 47 31.93 3.33 9.94
C MET A 47 31.85 2.90 11.41
N ILE A 48 31.21 1.77 11.71
CA ILE A 48 31.02 1.27 13.08
C ILE A 48 32.35 0.92 13.75
N VAL A 49 33.34 0.42 13.00
CA VAL A 49 34.72 0.26 13.47
C VAL A 49 35.37 1.60 13.84
N ARG A 50 35.07 2.66 13.08
CA ARG A 50 35.59 4.03 13.30
C ARG A 50 34.81 4.85 14.34
N GLY A 51 33.75 4.30 14.94
CA GLY A 51 32.93 4.98 15.94
C GLY A 51 31.83 5.88 15.37
N THR A 52 31.40 5.66 14.13
CA THR A 52 30.19 6.28 13.55
C THR A 52 29.25 5.21 13.00
N ALA A 53 27.99 5.53 12.74
CA ALA A 53 27.04 4.58 12.17
C ALA A 53 25.98 5.30 11.33
N SER A 54 25.51 4.67 10.25
CA SER A 54 24.48 5.25 9.38
C SER A 54 23.19 4.42 9.39
N HIS A 55 22.05 5.08 9.58
CA HIS A 55 20.72 4.47 9.45
C HIS A 55 19.66 5.53 9.10
N GLY A 56 18.66 5.18 8.29
CA GLY A 56 17.55 6.08 7.93
C GLY A 56 17.92 7.33 7.11
N GLY A 57 19.21 7.51 6.75
CA GLY A 57 19.77 8.75 6.22
C GLY A 57 20.48 9.61 7.27
N GLU A 58 20.33 9.27 8.56
CA GLU A 58 21.10 9.84 9.67
C GLU A 58 22.51 9.22 9.70
N THR A 59 23.50 9.97 10.16
CA THR A 59 24.85 9.47 10.47
C THR A 59 25.30 10.03 11.81
N VAL A 60 25.62 9.13 12.74
CA VAL A 60 25.72 9.42 14.17
C VAL A 60 27.07 8.93 14.70
N SER A 61 27.69 9.71 15.59
CA SER A 61 28.87 9.27 16.37
C SER A 61 28.43 8.36 17.52
N ILE A 62 28.89 7.11 17.51
CA ILE A 62 28.56 6.09 18.51
C ILE A 62 29.72 5.90 19.49
N ARG A 63 29.42 5.71 20.78
CA ARG A 63 30.42 5.54 21.84
C ARG A 63 29.92 4.60 22.93
N LYS A 64 30.85 3.88 23.55
CA LYS A 64 30.62 3.01 24.71
C LYS A 64 29.91 3.79 25.83
N GLY A 65 28.99 3.14 26.52
CA GLY A 65 28.10 3.72 27.52
C GLY A 65 26.92 4.54 26.98
N VAL A 66 26.87 4.88 25.67
CA VAL A 66 25.76 5.67 25.09
C VAL A 66 24.99 4.86 24.06
N TRP A 67 23.80 4.44 24.47
CA TRP A 67 22.88 3.58 23.69
C TRP A 67 21.55 4.26 23.37
N ALA A 68 21.29 5.40 23.99
CA ALA A 68 20.28 6.36 23.61
C ALA A 68 20.84 7.76 23.88
N ASP A 69 20.53 8.69 23.00
CA ASP A 69 20.76 10.12 23.16
C ASP A 69 19.47 10.83 22.70
N GLU A 70 19.10 11.93 23.34
CA GLU A 70 17.89 12.69 23.01
C GLU A 70 17.96 13.32 21.61
N ASN A 71 19.18 13.54 21.10
CA ASN A 71 19.42 14.11 19.77
C ASN A 71 19.31 13.08 18.63
N TRP A 72 19.33 11.77 18.92
CA TRP A 72 19.18 10.72 17.91
C TRP A 72 17.72 10.53 17.53
N SER A 73 17.42 10.29 16.24
CA SER A 73 16.05 9.93 15.85
C SER A 73 15.61 8.62 16.52
N PRO A 74 14.29 8.43 16.80
CA PRO A 74 13.78 7.15 17.30
C PRO A 74 14.17 5.97 16.40
N ALA A 75 14.10 6.14 15.08
CA ALA A 75 14.47 5.12 14.11
C ALA A 75 15.96 4.72 14.20
N PHE A 76 16.87 5.68 14.36
CA PHE A 76 18.28 5.37 14.60
C PHE A 76 18.49 4.68 15.95
N ARG A 77 17.84 5.17 17.01
CA ARG A 77 17.93 4.60 18.36
C ARG A 77 17.47 3.14 18.41
N ASP A 78 16.30 2.85 17.84
CA ASP A 78 15.74 1.50 17.78
C ASP A 78 16.65 0.57 16.95
N TRP A 79 17.16 1.03 15.81
CA TRP A 79 18.12 0.25 15.00
C TRP A 79 19.46 0.00 15.70
N PHE A 80 19.99 0.99 16.42
CA PHE A 80 21.26 0.81 17.15
C PHE A 80 21.08 -0.16 18.32
N GLN A 81 19.96 -0.06 19.04
CA GLN A 81 19.59 -0.98 20.12
C GLN A 81 19.11 -2.35 19.64
N SER A 82 18.74 -2.52 18.36
CA SER A 82 18.35 -3.83 17.79
C SER A 82 19.54 -4.72 17.43
N PHE A 83 20.77 -4.20 17.50
CA PHE A 83 22.01 -4.88 17.12
C PHE A 83 22.02 -5.49 15.71
N GLU A 84 21.05 -5.18 14.85
CA GLU A 84 21.00 -5.71 13.49
C GLU A 84 22.21 -5.32 12.65
N TRP A 85 22.87 -4.22 13.01
CA TRP A 85 24.15 -3.77 12.44
C TRP A 85 25.32 -4.74 12.68
N LEU A 86 25.21 -5.75 13.55
CA LEU A 86 26.21 -6.81 13.64
C LEU A 86 26.40 -7.56 12.31
N ARG A 87 25.36 -7.61 11.46
CA ARG A 87 25.48 -8.15 10.08
C ARG A 87 26.46 -7.35 9.22
N ASN A 88 26.55 -6.03 9.44
CA ASN A 88 27.45 -5.13 8.71
C ASN A 88 28.92 -5.37 9.10
N LEU A 89 29.18 -5.60 10.39
CA LEU A 89 30.50 -5.99 10.87
C LEU A 89 30.88 -7.41 10.41
N ARG A 90 29.93 -8.35 10.33
CA ARG A 90 30.17 -9.66 9.71
C ARG A 90 30.55 -9.50 8.24
N GLU A 91 29.84 -8.66 7.48
CA GLU A 91 30.10 -8.44 6.05
C GLU A 91 31.49 -7.81 5.81
N LEU A 92 31.93 -6.90 6.69
CA LEU A 92 33.30 -6.36 6.66
C LEU A 92 34.36 -7.42 7.04
N GLY A 93 34.00 -8.39 7.90
CA GLY A 93 34.78 -9.61 8.16
C GLY A 93 36.12 -9.44 8.90
N SER A 94 36.61 -8.21 9.06
CA SER A 94 37.93 -7.90 9.62
C SER A 94 38.06 -8.21 11.12
N GLU A 95 39.30 -8.33 11.59
CA GLU A 95 39.55 -8.53 13.03
C GLU A 95 39.12 -7.31 13.87
N SER A 96 39.29 -6.09 13.34
CA SER A 96 38.77 -4.87 13.97
C SER A 96 37.23 -4.88 14.04
N ALA A 97 36.54 -5.37 13.01
CA ALA A 97 35.09 -5.55 13.04
C ALA A 97 34.65 -6.58 14.09
N ARG A 98 35.35 -7.71 14.21
CA ARG A 98 35.11 -8.72 15.25
C ARG A 98 35.36 -8.19 16.65
N ALA A 99 36.44 -7.44 16.85
CA ALA A 99 36.79 -6.82 18.13
C ALA A 99 35.78 -5.75 18.54
N GLN A 100 35.34 -4.91 17.60
CA GLN A 100 34.33 -3.89 17.84
C GLN A 100 32.96 -4.52 18.15
N ALA A 101 32.56 -5.55 17.41
CA ALA A 101 31.34 -6.33 17.69
C ALA A 101 31.35 -6.89 19.12
N ARG A 102 32.44 -7.57 19.52
CA ARG A 102 32.62 -8.04 20.90
C ARG A 102 32.55 -6.91 21.92
N SER A 103 33.25 -5.80 21.69
CA SER A 103 33.32 -4.73 22.68
C SER A 103 32.02 -3.94 22.83
N LEU A 104 31.23 -3.78 21.77
CA LEU A 104 29.93 -3.11 21.84
C LEU A 104 28.88 -4.01 22.49
N VAL A 105 28.89 -5.32 22.20
CA VAL A 105 28.02 -6.27 22.92
C VAL A 105 28.41 -6.37 24.40
N ALA A 106 29.71 -6.41 24.74
CA ALA A 106 30.20 -6.37 26.13
C ALA A 106 29.68 -5.14 26.89
N ASP A 107 29.76 -3.96 26.26
CA ASP A 107 29.33 -2.70 26.85
C ASP A 107 27.83 -2.68 27.17
N TRP A 108 26.97 -3.18 26.26
CA TRP A 108 25.55 -3.37 26.53
C TRP A 108 25.28 -4.40 27.63
N MET A 109 25.95 -5.56 27.60
CA MET A 109 25.79 -6.59 28.62
C MET A 109 26.15 -6.10 30.03
N SER A 110 27.08 -5.14 30.15
CA SER A 110 27.51 -4.56 31.42
C SER A 110 26.46 -3.69 32.12
N GLN A 111 25.46 -3.18 31.38
CA GLN A 111 24.41 -2.35 31.96
C GLN A 111 23.53 -3.16 32.94
N PRO A 112 23.14 -2.62 34.11
CA PRO A 112 22.15 -3.25 34.97
C PRO A 112 20.85 -3.55 34.21
N ILE A 113 20.31 -4.77 34.33
CA ILE A 113 19.16 -5.21 33.53
C ILE A 113 17.91 -4.33 33.76
N GLY A 114 17.72 -3.81 34.98
CA GLY A 114 16.64 -2.88 35.32
C GLY A 114 16.86 -1.42 34.86
N MET A 115 18.02 -1.10 34.29
CA MET A 115 18.30 0.18 33.63
C MET A 115 18.30 0.04 32.10
N THR A 116 18.11 -1.17 31.58
CA THR A 116 18.16 -1.45 30.14
C THR A 116 16.80 -1.14 29.50
N PRO A 117 16.74 -0.45 28.34
CA PRO A 117 15.48 -0.23 27.62
C PRO A 117 14.97 -1.54 26.99
N LEU A 118 14.17 -2.27 27.77
CA LEU A 118 13.49 -3.51 27.39
C LEU A 118 11.99 -3.31 27.13
N GLU A 119 11.51 -2.05 27.10
CA GLU A 119 10.09 -1.74 26.93
C GLU A 119 9.57 -2.12 25.54
N ASP A 120 10.37 -1.97 24.47
CA ASP A 120 9.98 -2.41 23.12
C ASP A 120 10.32 -3.89 22.86
N ALA A 121 9.31 -4.63 22.44
CA ALA A 121 9.39 -6.04 22.07
C ALA A 121 10.11 -6.26 20.73
N SER A 122 9.98 -5.33 19.78
CA SER A 122 10.56 -5.46 18.43
C SER A 122 12.09 -5.35 18.48
N THR A 123 12.59 -4.27 19.07
CA THR A 123 14.01 -3.99 19.27
C THR A 123 14.66 -5.05 20.15
N THR A 124 14.00 -5.47 21.24
CA THR A 124 14.52 -6.53 22.12
C THR A 124 14.55 -7.90 21.42
N GLY A 125 13.50 -8.26 20.68
CA GLY A 125 13.46 -9.50 19.91
C GLY A 125 14.47 -9.54 18.77
N ALA A 126 14.64 -8.41 18.07
CA ALA A 126 15.66 -8.23 17.04
C ALA A 126 17.09 -8.32 17.60
N ARG A 127 17.37 -7.69 18.76
CA ARG A 127 18.68 -7.77 19.45
C ARG A 127 19.06 -9.19 19.84
N ILE A 128 18.13 -9.93 20.43
CA ILE A 128 18.32 -11.34 20.77
C ILE A 128 18.59 -12.18 19.50
N ALA A 129 17.81 -11.97 18.45
CA ALA A 129 18.01 -12.65 17.17
C ALA A 129 19.34 -12.26 16.51
N ALA A 130 19.78 -11.00 16.60
CA ALA A 130 21.06 -10.53 16.07
C ALA A 130 22.25 -11.15 16.80
N TRP A 131 22.25 -11.14 18.14
CA TRP A 131 23.33 -11.79 18.92
C TRP A 131 23.45 -13.28 18.64
N LEU A 132 22.32 -14.00 18.52
CA LEU A 132 22.31 -15.44 18.24
C LEU A 132 22.67 -15.76 16.77
N SER A 133 22.19 -14.98 15.81
CA SER A 133 22.43 -15.19 14.37
C SER A 133 23.84 -14.81 13.90
N GLN A 134 24.54 -13.95 14.65
CA GLN A 134 25.94 -13.57 14.40
C GLN A 134 26.92 -14.18 15.43
N TYR A 135 26.46 -15.12 16.27
CA TYR A 135 27.25 -15.71 17.37
C TYR A 135 28.61 -16.24 16.89
N ASP A 136 28.63 -16.97 15.76
CA ASP A 136 29.85 -17.56 15.19
C ASP A 136 30.89 -16.49 14.77
N PHE A 137 30.45 -15.28 14.41
CA PHE A 137 31.33 -14.19 13.97
C PHE A 137 32.09 -13.54 15.13
N PHE A 138 31.39 -13.19 16.23
CA PHE A 138 31.97 -12.44 17.35
C PHE A 138 32.14 -13.23 18.65
N ALA A 139 31.19 -14.11 19.00
CA ALA A 139 31.13 -14.76 20.31
C ALA A 139 31.81 -16.14 20.36
N ALA A 140 31.70 -16.97 19.31
CA ALA A 140 32.25 -18.33 19.34
C ALA A 140 33.78 -18.40 19.56
N SER A 141 34.52 -17.36 19.16
CA SER A 141 35.97 -17.21 19.40
C SER A 141 36.30 -16.34 20.62
N ALA A 142 35.33 -16.09 21.52
CA ALA A 142 35.54 -15.43 22.80
C ALA A 142 35.79 -16.44 23.92
N ASP A 143 36.27 -15.94 25.05
CA ASP A 143 36.45 -16.72 26.27
C ASP A 143 35.11 -17.27 26.82
N GLU A 144 35.25 -18.22 27.73
CA GLU A 144 34.16 -18.98 28.34
C GLU A 144 33.21 -18.11 29.18
N ASP A 145 33.72 -17.06 29.82
CA ASP A 145 32.92 -16.21 30.70
C ASP A 145 32.15 -15.15 29.89
N TYR A 146 32.74 -14.57 28.85
CA TYR A 146 32.04 -13.74 27.87
C TYR A 146 30.86 -14.50 27.23
N ARG A 147 31.09 -15.72 26.73
CA ARG A 147 30.04 -16.50 26.07
C ARG A 147 28.92 -16.90 27.03
N ARG A 148 29.26 -17.21 28.30
CA ARG A 148 28.26 -17.50 29.35
C ARG A 148 27.47 -16.24 29.75
N ALA A 149 28.13 -15.10 29.89
CA ALA A 149 27.48 -13.82 30.19
C ALA A 149 26.48 -13.43 29.09
N LEU A 150 26.83 -13.65 27.80
CA LEU A 150 25.94 -13.41 26.67
C LEU A 150 24.66 -14.27 26.72
N LEU A 151 24.78 -15.57 26.98
CA LEU A 151 23.63 -16.46 27.05
C LEU A 151 22.79 -16.20 28.32
N GLN A 152 23.42 -15.84 29.44
CA GLN A 152 22.71 -15.38 30.64
C GLN A 152 21.93 -14.08 30.37
N ARG A 153 22.51 -13.12 29.65
CA ARG A 153 21.87 -11.88 29.25
C ARG A 153 20.67 -12.12 28.32
N ILE A 154 20.85 -12.98 27.31
CA ILE A 154 19.78 -13.40 26.39
C ILE A 154 18.57 -13.96 27.15
N VAL A 155 18.77 -14.83 28.15
CA VAL A 155 17.67 -15.39 28.95
C VAL A 155 16.95 -14.31 29.78
N LEU A 156 17.65 -13.30 30.29
CA LEU A 156 17.03 -12.20 31.03
C LEU A 156 16.18 -11.31 30.11
N GLU A 157 16.73 -10.90 28.96
CA GLU A 157 15.99 -10.07 28.01
C GLU A 157 14.83 -10.83 27.33
N ALA A 158 14.99 -12.14 27.09
CA ALA A 158 13.90 -12.99 26.60
C ALA A 158 12.76 -13.16 27.62
N ARG A 159 13.03 -13.08 28.93
CA ARG A 159 11.97 -13.05 29.96
C ARG A 159 11.21 -11.74 29.97
N ALA A 160 11.91 -10.61 29.89
CA ALA A 160 11.28 -9.30 29.71
C ALA A 160 10.37 -9.30 28.46
N LEU A 161 10.92 -9.73 27.32
CA LEU A 161 10.20 -9.88 26.05
C LEU A 161 8.95 -10.77 26.18
N SER A 162 9.08 -11.96 26.80
CA SER A 162 7.99 -12.91 27.02
C SER A 162 6.84 -12.34 27.86
N ALA A 163 7.15 -11.40 28.77
CA ALA A 163 6.18 -10.73 29.63
C ALA A 163 5.42 -9.57 28.94
N ILE A 164 6.01 -8.95 27.91
CA ILE A 164 5.41 -7.81 27.18
C ILE A 164 4.72 -8.20 25.85
N VAL A 165 4.99 -9.37 25.26
CA VAL A 165 4.23 -9.87 24.09
C VAL A 165 2.90 -10.53 24.51
N PRO A 166 1.83 -10.50 23.69
CA PRO A 166 1.72 -9.85 22.38
C PRO A 166 1.68 -8.31 22.49
N THR A 167 2.04 -7.65 21.39
CA THR A 167 2.02 -6.19 21.26
C THR A 167 0.63 -5.67 20.87
N GLU A 168 0.40 -4.37 21.08
CA GLU A 168 -0.80 -3.65 20.59
C GLU A 168 -0.69 -3.30 19.08
N ARG A 169 0.51 -3.44 18.49
CA ARG A 169 0.77 -3.32 17.06
C ARG A 169 0.75 -4.69 16.41
N HIS A 170 0.09 -4.78 15.25
CA HIS A 170 0.00 -5.97 14.40
C HIS A 170 0.68 -5.69 13.05
N ASP A 171 2.01 -5.69 13.08
CA ASP A 171 2.87 -5.58 11.91
C ASP A 171 4.15 -6.42 12.11
N TRP A 172 5.14 -6.28 11.22
CA TRP A 172 6.43 -6.99 11.30
C TRP A 172 7.20 -6.78 12.61
N THR A 173 6.93 -5.70 13.37
CA THR A 173 7.54 -5.43 14.69
C THR A 173 7.07 -6.43 15.76
N ALA A 174 5.83 -6.91 15.68
CA ALA A 174 5.31 -7.98 16.53
C ALA A 174 6.05 -9.31 16.26
N LEU A 175 6.24 -9.61 14.97
CA LEU A 175 6.94 -10.82 14.52
C LEU A 175 8.41 -10.83 14.95
N ARG A 176 9.08 -9.67 15.02
CA ARG A 176 10.44 -9.57 15.61
C ARG A 176 10.48 -9.99 17.08
N GLY A 177 9.48 -9.60 17.86
CA GLY A 177 9.33 -10.04 19.24
C GLY A 177 9.17 -11.57 19.34
N LEU A 178 8.31 -12.15 18.51
CA LEU A 178 8.14 -13.61 18.44
C LEU A 178 9.41 -14.33 17.95
N LYS A 179 10.13 -13.76 16.98
CA LYS A 179 11.41 -14.29 16.46
C LYS A 179 12.50 -14.34 17.53
N GLY A 180 12.60 -13.32 18.38
CA GLY A 180 13.54 -13.31 19.51
C GLY A 180 13.27 -14.43 20.54
N LEU A 181 11.99 -14.70 20.83
CA LEU A 181 11.59 -15.81 21.69
C LEU A 181 11.91 -17.17 21.04
N LEU A 182 11.60 -17.35 19.75
CA LEU A 182 11.90 -18.56 19.00
C LEU A 182 13.42 -18.82 18.93
N ALA A 183 14.22 -17.80 18.61
CA ALA A 183 15.68 -17.88 18.58
C ALA A 183 16.25 -18.30 19.94
N THR A 184 15.74 -17.71 21.04
CA THR A 184 16.13 -18.11 22.40
C THR A 184 15.76 -19.55 22.71
N ALA A 185 14.56 -19.99 22.33
CA ALA A 185 14.08 -21.35 22.58
C ALA A 185 14.90 -22.42 21.84
N VAL A 186 15.43 -22.08 20.66
CA VAL A 186 16.32 -22.95 19.89
C VAL A 186 17.76 -22.92 20.43
N ALA A 187 18.25 -21.75 20.83
CA ALA A 187 19.59 -21.61 21.39
C ALA A 187 19.73 -22.23 22.80
N ILE A 188 18.67 -22.24 23.61
CA ILE A 188 18.66 -22.69 25.01
C ILE A 188 17.40 -23.53 25.30
N PRO A 189 17.30 -24.78 24.78
CA PRO A 189 16.10 -25.62 24.84
C PRO A 189 15.59 -25.98 26.25
N GLU A 190 16.45 -25.85 27.26
CA GLU A 190 16.11 -26.04 28.67
C GLU A 190 15.08 -25.02 29.15
N GLN A 191 15.06 -23.81 28.57
CA GLN A 191 14.10 -22.74 28.86
C GLN A 191 12.80 -22.93 28.06
N LYS A 192 12.17 -24.11 28.20
CA LYS A 192 11.00 -24.59 27.44
C LYS A 192 9.82 -23.62 27.36
N THR A 193 9.70 -22.71 28.32
CA THR A 193 8.64 -21.69 28.37
C THR A 193 8.68 -20.72 27.18
N PHE A 194 9.84 -20.45 26.58
CA PHE A 194 9.93 -19.57 25.41
C PHE A 194 9.29 -20.20 24.16
N LEU A 195 9.51 -21.49 23.91
CA LEU A 195 8.90 -22.19 22.78
C LEU A 195 7.38 -22.28 22.94
N ALA A 196 6.91 -22.58 24.16
CA ALA A 196 5.48 -22.59 24.48
C ALA A 196 4.84 -21.18 24.38
N ARG A 197 5.57 -20.10 24.70
CA ARG A 197 5.10 -18.72 24.52
C ARG A 197 4.96 -18.37 23.04
N TYR A 198 5.95 -18.75 22.22
CA TYR A 198 5.96 -18.55 20.77
C TYR A 198 4.82 -19.30 20.07
N MET A 199 4.72 -20.61 20.27
CA MET A 199 3.71 -21.44 19.57
C MET A 199 2.28 -21.01 19.90
N ARG A 200 2.02 -20.51 21.11
CA ARG A 200 0.71 -19.99 21.55
C ARG A 200 0.44 -18.53 21.13
N LEU A 201 1.32 -17.91 20.33
CA LEU A 201 1.15 -16.53 19.83
C LEU A 201 1.29 -16.41 18.31
N ILE A 202 2.08 -17.27 17.66
CA ILE A 202 2.33 -17.15 16.23
C ILE A 202 1.05 -17.32 15.40
N ASP A 203 0.26 -18.37 15.65
CA ASP A 203 -0.95 -18.68 14.89
C ASP A 203 -1.95 -17.50 14.81
N PRO A 204 -2.47 -16.95 15.93
CA PRO A 204 -3.40 -15.83 15.88
C PRO A 204 -2.78 -14.53 15.34
N GLU A 205 -1.48 -14.30 15.52
CA GLU A 205 -0.81 -13.12 14.94
C GLU A 205 -0.77 -13.20 13.40
N LEU A 206 -0.51 -14.38 12.84
CA LEU A 206 -0.55 -14.59 11.39
C LEU A 206 -1.98 -14.52 10.83
N GLU A 207 -2.96 -15.06 11.55
CA GLU A 207 -4.38 -15.00 11.17
C GLU A 207 -4.94 -13.56 11.18
N MET A 208 -4.42 -12.68 12.03
CA MET A 208 -4.75 -11.25 12.01
C MET A 208 -4.00 -10.48 10.91
N GLN A 209 -2.70 -10.75 10.71
CA GLN A 209 -1.87 -9.98 9.78
C GLN A 209 -2.07 -10.36 8.30
N ILE A 210 -2.49 -11.58 7.98
CA ILE A 210 -2.40 -12.16 6.62
C ILE A 210 -3.76 -12.60 6.09
N LEU A 211 -4.25 -11.88 5.09
CA LEU A 211 -5.57 -12.08 4.47
C LEU A 211 -5.67 -13.40 3.68
N PRO A 212 -6.88 -13.87 3.30
CA PRO A 212 -7.05 -15.14 2.60
C PRO A 212 -6.25 -15.27 1.30
N ASP A 213 -6.17 -14.21 0.49
CA ASP A 213 -5.34 -14.10 -0.72
C ASP A 213 -3.82 -14.06 -0.49
N GLY A 214 -3.36 -13.80 0.76
CA GLY A 214 -1.95 -13.63 1.10
C GLY A 214 -1.45 -12.19 1.18
N CYS A 215 -2.31 -11.19 1.04
CA CYS A 215 -1.96 -9.79 1.30
C CYS A 215 -1.86 -9.49 2.80
N HIS A 216 -0.94 -8.60 3.18
CA HIS A 216 -0.86 -8.06 4.53
C HIS A 216 -1.99 -7.05 4.78
N ALA A 217 -2.67 -7.16 5.92
CA ALA A 217 -3.87 -6.38 6.25
C ALA A 217 -3.67 -4.85 6.28
N SER A 218 -2.42 -4.36 6.38
CA SER A 218 -2.09 -2.92 6.28
C SER A 218 -2.03 -2.36 4.86
N ARG A 219 -2.32 -3.17 3.82
CA ARG A 219 -2.38 -2.75 2.41
C ARG A 219 -1.11 -2.03 1.88
N SER A 220 0.07 -2.37 2.43
CA SER A 220 1.36 -1.82 2.01
C SER A 220 2.28 -2.93 1.48
N PRO A 221 2.71 -2.88 0.20
CA PRO A 221 3.78 -3.74 -0.33
C PRO A 221 5.09 -3.70 0.48
N GLY A 222 5.43 -2.55 1.08
CA GLY A 222 6.56 -2.45 2.01
C GLY A 222 6.37 -3.30 3.28
N ALA A 223 5.17 -3.28 3.87
CA ALA A 223 4.83 -4.16 4.98
C ALA A 223 4.82 -5.65 4.58
N GLN A 224 4.31 -5.98 3.39
CA GLN A 224 4.36 -7.33 2.80
C GLN A 224 5.80 -7.88 2.76
N LEU A 225 6.76 -7.08 2.29
CA LEU A 225 8.18 -7.44 2.25
C LEU A 225 8.75 -7.71 3.64
N LEU A 226 8.48 -6.82 4.60
CA LEU A 226 9.05 -6.88 5.94
C LEU A 226 8.47 -8.06 6.75
N VAL A 227 7.16 -8.32 6.67
CA VAL A 227 6.55 -9.51 7.27
C VAL A 227 7.13 -10.78 6.66
N LEU A 228 7.19 -10.88 5.33
CA LEU A 228 7.70 -12.08 4.65
C LEU A 228 9.17 -12.39 5.00
N ARG A 229 9.98 -11.35 5.21
CA ARG A 229 11.37 -11.44 5.69
C ARG A 229 11.45 -12.09 7.07
N GLU A 230 10.64 -11.64 8.03
CA GLU A 230 10.62 -12.18 9.40
C GLU A 230 10.16 -13.66 9.40
N LEU A 231 9.15 -14.01 8.59
CA LEU A 231 8.69 -15.41 8.44
C LEU A 231 9.76 -16.33 7.82
N ALA A 232 10.53 -15.83 6.85
CA ALA A 232 11.62 -16.59 6.24
C ALA A 232 12.72 -16.94 7.26
N GLU A 233 13.05 -16.01 8.17
CA GLU A 233 13.96 -16.28 9.29
C GLU A 233 13.36 -17.29 10.29
N MET A 234 12.09 -17.11 10.71
CA MET A 234 11.42 -18.05 11.63
C MET A 234 11.43 -19.49 11.10
N ARG A 235 11.15 -19.69 9.81
CA ARG A 235 11.23 -21.02 9.20
C ARG A 235 12.63 -21.59 9.26
N LEU A 236 13.68 -20.80 8.98
CA LEU A 236 15.05 -21.30 9.04
C LEU A 236 15.41 -21.76 10.47
N ILE A 237 14.98 -21.01 11.49
CA ILE A 237 15.21 -21.34 12.90
C ILE A 237 14.48 -22.64 13.29
N LEU A 238 13.22 -22.80 12.88
CA LEU A 238 12.45 -24.04 13.10
C LEU A 238 13.12 -25.24 12.39
N GLN A 239 13.54 -25.06 11.14
CA GLN A 239 14.19 -26.10 10.34
C GLN A 239 15.56 -26.51 10.89
N SER A 240 16.40 -25.56 11.32
CA SER A 240 17.72 -25.88 11.90
C SER A 240 17.59 -26.64 13.22
N ALA A 241 16.59 -26.31 14.03
CA ALA A 241 16.24 -26.99 15.27
C ALA A 241 15.47 -28.31 15.10
N ARG A 242 15.07 -28.65 13.86
CA ARG A 242 14.17 -29.78 13.54
C ARG A 242 12.81 -29.72 14.27
N ILE A 243 12.35 -28.52 14.63
CA ILE A 243 11.05 -28.30 15.25
C ILE A 243 9.98 -28.28 14.14
N PRO A 244 8.85 -29.01 14.28
CA PRO A 244 7.75 -28.94 13.33
C PRO A 244 7.27 -27.50 13.14
N MET A 245 7.13 -27.09 11.88
CA MET A 245 6.67 -25.75 11.51
C MET A 245 5.14 -25.65 11.64
N PRO A 246 4.59 -24.58 12.23
CA PRO A 246 3.15 -24.33 12.24
C PRO A 246 2.56 -24.31 10.82
N THR A 247 1.39 -24.90 10.64
CA THR A 247 0.69 -24.96 9.35
C THR A 247 0.26 -23.57 8.86
N THR A 248 -0.14 -22.72 9.79
CA THR A 248 -0.33 -21.27 9.65
C THR A 248 0.87 -20.60 9.00
N LEU A 249 2.09 -20.85 9.51
CA LEU A 249 3.34 -20.26 9.04
C LEU A 249 3.77 -20.78 7.67
N SER A 250 3.50 -22.05 7.34
CA SER A 250 3.66 -22.53 5.96
C SER A 250 2.70 -21.82 5.02
N SER A 251 1.40 -21.86 5.33
CA SER A 251 0.34 -21.23 4.52
C SER A 251 0.54 -19.71 4.36
N ALA A 252 1.11 -19.05 5.36
CA ALA A 252 1.55 -17.66 5.29
C ALA A 252 2.66 -17.48 4.24
N LEU A 253 3.76 -18.23 4.34
CA LEU A 253 4.87 -18.15 3.38
C LEU A 253 4.43 -18.47 1.94
N ASP A 254 3.64 -19.53 1.77
CA ASP A 254 3.21 -20.06 0.49
C ASP A 254 2.21 -19.13 -0.24
N ARG A 255 1.46 -18.29 0.51
CA ARG A 255 0.55 -17.26 -0.05
C ARG A 255 1.19 -15.87 -0.18
N MET A 256 1.97 -15.44 0.82
CA MET A 256 2.57 -14.09 0.83
C MET A 256 3.67 -13.91 -0.21
N ALA A 257 4.43 -14.95 -0.54
CA ALA A 257 5.52 -14.85 -1.52
C ALA A 257 5.03 -14.63 -2.97
N PRO A 258 3.99 -15.33 -3.47
CA PRO A 258 3.33 -14.99 -4.73
C PRO A 258 2.76 -13.56 -4.78
N VAL A 259 2.21 -13.05 -3.66
CA VAL A 259 1.69 -11.68 -3.57
C VAL A 259 2.82 -10.64 -3.59
N LEU A 260 3.91 -10.84 -2.85
CA LEU A 260 5.08 -9.94 -2.91
C LEU A 260 5.71 -9.93 -4.31
N ARG A 261 5.69 -11.07 -5.02
CA ARG A 261 6.09 -11.13 -6.43
C ARG A 261 5.13 -10.34 -7.33
N ALA A 262 3.82 -10.36 -7.06
CA ALA A 262 2.81 -9.65 -7.83
C ALA A 262 2.96 -8.13 -7.73
N PHE A 263 3.26 -7.60 -6.54
CA PHE A 263 3.49 -6.16 -6.30
C PHE A 263 4.70 -5.55 -7.03
N ARG A 264 5.39 -6.28 -7.90
CA ARG A 264 6.60 -5.80 -8.61
C ARG A 264 6.31 -5.31 -10.02
N HIS A 265 6.88 -4.16 -10.35
CA HIS A 265 7.10 -3.72 -11.74
C HIS A 265 8.19 -4.55 -12.41
N GLY A 266 8.30 -4.51 -13.75
CA GLY A 266 9.29 -5.31 -14.49
C GLY A 266 10.76 -4.94 -14.26
N ASN A 267 11.05 -3.80 -13.61
CA ASN A 267 12.40 -3.49 -13.10
C ASN A 267 12.72 -4.16 -11.75
N GLY A 268 11.76 -4.87 -11.15
CA GLY A 268 11.90 -5.59 -9.89
C GLY A 268 11.62 -4.78 -8.62
N ARG A 269 11.32 -3.46 -8.72
CA ARG A 269 10.86 -2.62 -7.59
C ARG A 269 9.41 -2.92 -7.25
N LEU A 270 9.02 -2.67 -6.00
CA LEU A 270 7.62 -2.70 -5.57
C LEU A 270 6.89 -1.42 -6.04
N ALA A 271 5.60 -1.55 -6.34
CA ALA A 271 4.70 -0.41 -6.48
C ALA A 271 4.53 0.32 -5.13
N LEU A 272 4.39 1.64 -5.14
CA LEU A 272 4.60 2.52 -3.98
C LEU A 272 3.32 2.92 -3.25
N PHE A 273 2.31 2.04 -3.22
CA PHE A 273 1.06 2.28 -2.52
C PHE A 273 1.22 2.30 -1.00
N ASN A 274 0.44 3.18 -0.35
CA ASN A 274 0.41 3.34 1.11
C ASN A 274 1.83 3.60 1.68
N GLY A 275 2.13 3.17 2.91
CA GLY A 275 3.42 3.38 3.57
C GLY A 275 4.64 2.65 2.98
N THR A 276 4.67 2.44 1.66
CA THR A 276 5.75 1.75 0.93
C THR A 276 6.79 2.75 0.44
N TRP A 277 8.06 2.43 0.65
CA TRP A 277 9.22 3.25 0.30
C TRP A 277 10.26 2.44 -0.47
N SER A 278 11.35 3.08 -0.91
CA SER A 278 12.42 2.43 -1.68
C SER A 278 13.02 1.18 -1.02
N HIS A 279 12.75 0.02 -1.61
CA HIS A 279 13.45 -1.23 -1.31
C HIS A 279 14.30 -1.69 -2.50
N ASP A 280 15.44 -2.33 -2.22
CA ASP A 280 16.34 -2.88 -3.23
C ASP A 280 15.72 -4.11 -3.93
N PRO A 281 15.58 -4.12 -5.27
CA PRO A 281 15.13 -5.29 -6.03
C PRO A 281 15.88 -6.59 -5.71
N ALA A 282 17.19 -6.53 -5.46
CA ALA A 282 17.97 -7.73 -5.14
C ALA A 282 17.63 -8.30 -3.76
N LEU A 283 17.36 -7.42 -2.77
CA LEU A 283 16.83 -7.83 -1.47
C LEU A 283 15.40 -8.39 -1.59
N ILE A 284 14.55 -7.82 -2.44
CA ILE A 284 13.18 -8.34 -2.69
C ILE A 284 13.25 -9.75 -3.29
N ASP A 285 14.06 -9.97 -4.33
CA ASP A 285 14.29 -11.30 -4.92
C ASP A 285 14.87 -12.30 -3.90
N LEU A 286 15.81 -11.84 -3.06
CA LEU A 286 16.37 -12.67 -1.98
C LEU A 286 15.28 -13.05 -0.96
N VAL A 287 14.43 -12.12 -0.51
CA VAL A 287 13.33 -12.43 0.43
C VAL A 287 12.34 -13.41 -0.19
N ILE A 288 11.90 -13.19 -1.44
CA ILE A 288 11.00 -14.13 -2.15
C ILE A 288 11.63 -15.52 -2.25
N THR A 289 12.91 -15.60 -2.63
CA THR A 289 13.65 -16.87 -2.76
C THR A 289 13.85 -17.57 -1.41
N ARG A 290 14.14 -16.83 -0.34
CA ARG A 290 14.27 -17.37 1.03
C ARG A 290 12.92 -17.70 1.67
N ALA A 291 11.81 -17.15 1.18
CA ALA A 291 10.45 -17.46 1.60
C ALA A 291 9.83 -18.65 0.84
N MET A 292 10.02 -18.77 -0.48
CA MET A 292 9.45 -19.84 -1.31
C MET A 292 10.49 -20.46 -2.27
N PRO A 293 11.45 -21.28 -1.77
CA PRO A 293 12.64 -21.71 -2.54
C PRO A 293 12.37 -22.65 -3.72
N ARG A 294 11.11 -23.12 -3.87
CA ARG A 294 10.66 -24.03 -4.93
C ARG A 294 9.50 -23.45 -5.75
N GLY A 295 9.20 -22.16 -5.61
CA GLY A 295 8.07 -21.51 -6.28
C GLY A 295 8.47 -20.26 -7.06
N ASN A 296 8.13 -20.21 -8.34
CA ASN A 296 8.25 -19.01 -9.18
C ASN A 296 6.90 -18.33 -9.48
N ILE A 297 5.84 -18.75 -8.77
CA ILE A 297 4.45 -18.34 -9.00
C ILE A 297 4.23 -16.90 -8.50
N MET A 298 3.41 -16.15 -9.26
CA MET A 298 2.86 -14.84 -8.91
C MET A 298 1.37 -15.00 -8.54
N ALA A 299 0.87 -14.22 -7.58
CA ALA A 299 -0.55 -14.20 -7.26
C ALA A 299 -1.37 -13.71 -8.47
N ARG A 300 -2.47 -14.41 -8.79
CA ARG A 300 -3.36 -14.05 -9.92
C ARG A 300 -4.29 -12.88 -9.60
N THR A 301 -4.66 -12.73 -8.34
CA THR A 301 -5.56 -11.70 -7.81
C THR A 301 -5.10 -11.30 -6.41
N MET A 302 -5.47 -10.09 -5.98
CA MET A 302 -5.21 -9.55 -4.64
C MET A 302 -6.52 -8.93 -4.09
N ARG A 303 -7.57 -9.74 -4.09
CA ARG A 303 -8.97 -9.31 -3.89
C ARG A 303 -9.25 -8.85 -2.46
N ASP A 304 -8.66 -9.53 -1.46
CA ASP A 304 -8.86 -9.20 -0.05
C ASP A 304 -7.97 -8.03 0.36
N GLY A 305 -6.73 -7.99 -0.16
CA GLY A 305 -5.86 -6.81 -0.06
C GLY A 305 -6.37 -5.57 -0.81
N ARG A 306 -7.38 -5.75 -1.66
CA ARG A 306 -7.98 -4.73 -2.55
C ARG A 306 -6.94 -4.05 -3.45
N PHE A 307 -6.21 -4.84 -4.22
CA PHE A 307 -5.33 -4.35 -5.29
C PHE A 307 -5.64 -5.05 -6.61
N ILE A 308 -5.60 -4.28 -7.69
CA ILE A 308 -5.76 -4.78 -9.06
C ILE A 308 -4.40 -4.68 -9.75
N ARG A 309 -4.04 -5.71 -10.52
CA ARG A 309 -2.84 -5.79 -11.34
C ARG A 309 -3.23 -6.27 -12.74
N ALA A 310 -3.58 -5.33 -13.62
CA ALA A 310 -3.82 -5.62 -15.03
C ALA A 310 -2.47 -5.78 -15.77
N SER A 311 -2.43 -6.60 -16.82
CA SER A 311 -1.21 -6.81 -17.60
C SER A 311 -1.53 -7.28 -19.02
N SER A 312 -1.19 -6.42 -19.98
CA SER A 312 -1.48 -6.59 -21.41
C SER A 312 -0.23 -6.22 -22.19
N GLY A 313 0.18 -7.04 -23.16
CA GLY A 313 1.48 -6.90 -23.82
C GLY A 313 2.65 -6.78 -22.83
N ASN A 314 3.44 -5.70 -22.96
CA ASN A 314 4.51 -5.34 -22.03
C ASN A 314 4.05 -4.48 -20.84
N THR A 315 2.80 -4.01 -20.84
CA THR A 315 2.29 -2.98 -19.92
C THR A 315 1.67 -3.61 -18.69
N VAL A 316 2.08 -3.12 -17.52
CA VAL A 316 1.53 -3.47 -16.20
C VAL A 316 0.89 -2.22 -15.61
N LEU A 317 -0.37 -2.34 -15.23
CA LEU A 317 -1.14 -1.32 -14.50
C LEU A 317 -1.50 -1.86 -13.12
N PHE A 318 -1.08 -1.17 -12.07
CA PHE A 318 -1.55 -1.38 -10.70
C PHE A 318 -2.60 -0.33 -10.33
N VAL A 319 -3.59 -0.71 -9.52
CA VAL A 319 -4.60 0.19 -8.96
C VAL A 319 -4.86 -0.14 -7.48
N ASP A 320 -4.90 0.86 -6.62
CA ASP A 320 -5.41 0.75 -5.24
C ASP A 320 -6.94 0.74 -5.29
N ALA A 321 -7.55 -0.41 -4.99
CA ALA A 321 -9.00 -0.62 -5.12
C ALA A 321 -9.71 -0.67 -3.75
N GLY A 322 -9.21 0.03 -2.74
CA GLY A 322 -9.74 -0.07 -1.38
C GLY A 322 -9.73 1.23 -0.59
N GLY A 323 -10.71 1.37 0.31
CA GLY A 323 -10.65 2.35 1.39
C GLY A 323 -9.51 2.04 2.37
N PRO A 324 -9.30 2.90 3.39
CA PRO A 324 -8.22 2.70 4.33
C PRO A 324 -8.36 1.39 5.13
N PRO A 325 -7.24 0.75 5.54
CA PRO A 325 -7.23 -0.48 6.33
C PRO A 325 -8.12 -0.45 7.60
N PRO A 326 -8.50 -1.64 8.12
CA PRO A 326 -9.15 -1.73 9.42
C PRO A 326 -8.28 -1.16 10.54
N LYS A 327 -8.93 -0.69 11.62
CA LYS A 327 -8.26 -0.10 12.78
C LYS A 327 -7.21 -1.06 13.36
N GLY A 328 -5.99 -0.56 13.54
CA GLY A 328 -4.81 -1.33 13.99
C GLY A 328 -3.83 -1.65 12.86
N PHE A 329 -4.29 -1.59 11.60
CA PHE A 329 -3.48 -1.79 10.39
C PHE A 329 -3.35 -0.50 9.55
N ASP A 330 -4.02 0.57 9.97
CA ASP A 330 -4.22 1.83 9.25
C ASP A 330 -3.13 2.89 9.47
N MET A 331 -2.13 2.59 10.30
CA MET A 331 -0.96 3.44 10.55
C MET A 331 -0.14 3.76 9.29
N LEU A 332 -0.22 2.90 8.26
CA LEU A 332 0.47 3.06 6.97
C LEU A 332 -0.48 3.54 5.85
N ALA A 333 -1.73 3.89 6.16
CA ALA A 333 -2.74 4.23 5.14
C ALA A 333 -2.55 5.65 4.57
N HIS A 334 -2.47 5.79 3.26
CA HIS A 334 -2.39 7.08 2.55
C HIS A 334 -3.76 7.49 1.97
N GLY A 335 -3.89 8.74 1.54
CA GLY A 335 -5.06 9.30 0.86
C GLY A 335 -5.18 8.89 -0.61
N GLY A 336 -4.18 8.19 -1.17
CA GLY A 336 -4.15 7.68 -2.54
C GLY A 336 -5.09 6.50 -2.83
N LEU A 337 -6.30 6.48 -2.26
CA LEU A 337 -7.33 5.52 -2.66
C LEU A 337 -7.71 5.74 -4.13
N MET A 338 -7.96 4.68 -4.90
CA MET A 338 -8.17 4.74 -6.36
C MET A 338 -6.95 5.27 -7.17
N SER A 339 -5.76 5.42 -6.57
CA SER A 339 -4.52 5.75 -7.29
C SER A 339 -4.02 4.59 -8.15
N MET A 340 -3.10 4.89 -9.07
CA MET A 340 -2.53 3.91 -10.01
C MET A 340 -1.04 4.09 -10.27
N GLU A 341 -0.37 3.01 -10.70
CA GLU A 341 1.00 3.04 -11.22
C GLU A 341 1.08 2.24 -12.53
N MET A 342 1.77 2.78 -13.54
CA MET A 342 1.91 2.18 -14.87
C MET A 342 3.38 1.98 -15.23
N SER A 343 3.72 0.81 -15.76
CA SER A 343 5.04 0.55 -16.36
C SER A 343 4.93 -0.29 -17.62
N SER A 344 5.72 0.04 -18.64
CA SER A 344 5.93 -0.82 -19.80
C SER A 344 7.31 -1.48 -19.72
N GLY A 345 7.35 -2.82 -19.79
CA GLY A 345 8.57 -3.59 -19.66
C GLY A 345 9.32 -3.28 -18.36
N ARG A 346 10.48 -2.63 -18.46
CA ARG A 346 11.29 -2.19 -17.30
C ARG A 346 11.11 -0.70 -16.95
N SER A 347 10.43 0.08 -17.77
CA SER A 347 10.21 1.51 -17.57
C SER A 347 8.95 1.74 -16.76
N GLN A 348 9.10 2.22 -15.52
CA GLN A 348 7.99 2.88 -14.83
C GLN A 348 7.71 4.22 -15.52
N ILE A 349 6.43 4.52 -15.76
CA ILE A 349 5.98 5.71 -16.50
C ILE A 349 5.22 6.60 -15.54
N VAL A 350 4.06 6.12 -15.07
CA VAL A 350 3.26 6.75 -14.00
C VAL A 350 3.53 6.03 -12.68
N VAL A 351 3.72 6.78 -11.61
CA VAL A 351 4.02 6.28 -10.26
C VAL A 351 3.20 7.03 -9.20
N ASN A 352 3.26 6.60 -7.94
CA ASN A 352 3.01 7.50 -6.81
C ASN A 352 4.35 8.04 -6.29
N CYS A 353 4.34 9.11 -5.48
CA CYS A 353 5.57 9.62 -4.87
C CYS A 353 6.23 8.60 -3.91
N GLY A 354 5.43 7.71 -3.31
CA GLY A 354 5.85 6.76 -2.28
C GLY A 354 6.00 7.41 -0.89
N ALA A 355 6.33 6.61 0.12
CA ALA A 355 6.36 7.04 1.52
C ALA A 355 7.76 7.42 2.04
N SER A 356 7.80 8.17 3.15
CA SER A 356 9.02 8.45 3.90
C SER A 356 8.75 8.54 5.41
N PRO A 357 9.72 8.14 6.27
CA PRO A 357 9.71 8.44 7.70
C PRO A 357 10.43 9.78 8.02
N ARG A 358 10.94 10.51 7.01
CA ARG A 358 11.62 11.80 7.22
C ARG A 358 10.58 12.85 7.71
N PRO A 359 10.86 13.65 8.77
CA PRO A 359 9.91 14.64 9.28
C PRO A 359 9.41 15.63 8.21
N GLY A 360 8.12 15.98 8.26
CA GLY A 360 7.45 16.86 7.28
C GLY A 360 7.16 16.19 5.93
N TRP A 361 7.97 15.22 5.51
CA TRP A 361 7.69 14.39 4.34
C TRP A 361 6.69 13.28 4.64
N HIS A 362 6.66 12.76 5.88
CA HIS A 362 5.72 11.71 6.24
C HIS A 362 4.27 12.13 5.99
N GLU A 363 3.88 13.32 6.44
CA GLU A 363 2.54 13.87 6.30
C GLU A 363 2.24 14.25 4.84
N ALA A 364 3.18 14.95 4.17
CA ALA A 364 2.99 15.43 2.80
C ALA A 364 2.84 14.29 1.77
N LEU A 365 3.57 13.19 1.94
CA LEU A 365 3.47 12.00 1.09
C LEU A 365 2.22 11.15 1.39
N ARG A 366 1.59 11.38 2.55
CA ARG A 366 0.39 10.67 2.99
C ARG A 366 -0.88 11.21 2.35
N ASP A 367 -0.92 12.48 1.98
CA ASP A 367 -2.09 13.11 1.37
C ASP A 367 -2.19 12.84 -0.15
N ALA A 368 -3.41 12.97 -0.71
CA ALA A 368 -3.74 12.65 -2.10
C ALA A 368 -2.89 13.35 -3.18
N PRO A 369 -2.41 14.60 -3.02
CA PRO A 369 -1.55 15.26 -4.02
C PRO A 369 -0.16 14.61 -4.24
N ALA A 370 0.17 13.54 -3.51
CA ALA A 370 1.37 12.71 -3.70
C ALA A 370 1.10 11.38 -4.41
N HIS A 371 -0.10 11.19 -4.97
CA HIS A 371 -0.56 9.97 -5.63
C HIS A 371 -1.20 10.29 -6.98
N SER A 372 -1.13 9.35 -7.93
CA SER A 372 -1.66 9.54 -9.27
C SER A 372 -3.20 9.36 -9.30
N VAL A 373 -3.92 10.38 -8.81
CA VAL A 373 -5.34 10.36 -8.47
C VAL A 373 -5.99 11.74 -8.62
N LEU A 374 -7.32 11.80 -8.67
CA LEU A 374 -8.10 13.04 -8.49
C LEU A 374 -8.07 13.48 -7.03
N SER A 375 -7.74 14.76 -6.80
CA SER A 375 -7.67 15.41 -5.49
C SER A 375 -8.52 16.69 -5.45
N VAL A 376 -9.22 16.91 -4.34
CA VAL A 376 -9.99 18.15 -4.06
C VAL A 376 -9.26 18.94 -2.97
N PRO A 377 -8.65 20.11 -3.26
CA PRO A 377 -7.82 20.83 -2.28
C PRO A 377 -8.55 21.23 -0.99
N ALA A 378 -9.87 21.43 -1.06
CA ALA A 378 -10.71 21.77 0.10
C ALA A 378 -11.11 20.56 0.97
N CYS A 379 -10.84 19.31 0.54
CA CYS A 379 -11.29 18.10 1.23
C CYS A 379 -10.32 16.93 0.98
N PRO A 380 -9.37 16.66 1.88
CA PRO A 380 -8.58 15.43 1.82
C PRO A 380 -9.50 14.19 1.84
N PRO A 381 -9.26 13.17 0.99
CA PRO A 381 -10.14 12.00 0.91
C PRO A 381 -10.03 11.08 2.14
N VAL A 382 -8.99 11.24 2.96
CA VAL A 382 -8.78 10.51 4.22
C VAL A 382 -8.34 11.53 5.27
N LEU A 383 -8.83 11.39 6.50
CA LEU A 383 -8.42 12.21 7.64
C LEU A 383 -7.70 11.34 8.67
N TRP A 384 -6.72 11.93 9.36
CA TRP A 384 -5.87 11.23 10.34
C TRP A 384 -5.93 11.89 11.71
N ARG A 385 -5.87 11.07 12.76
CA ARG A 385 -5.77 11.52 14.15
C ARG A 385 -4.32 11.86 14.51
N ARG A 386 -4.14 12.55 15.64
CA ARG A 386 -2.82 12.90 16.20
C ARG A 386 -1.92 11.70 16.54
N ASP A 387 -2.48 10.49 16.64
CA ASP A 387 -1.73 9.24 16.83
C ASP A 387 -1.31 8.57 15.52
N GLY A 388 -1.66 9.14 14.37
CA GLY A 388 -1.38 8.58 13.04
C GLY A 388 -2.41 7.56 12.55
N SER A 389 -3.41 7.20 13.34
CA SER A 389 -4.54 6.35 12.91
C SER A 389 -5.48 7.11 11.98
N VAL A 390 -6.21 6.38 11.13
CA VAL A 390 -7.23 6.95 10.26
C VAL A 390 -8.47 7.31 11.08
N ASP A 391 -8.97 8.52 10.91
CA ASP A 391 -10.18 8.98 11.59
C ASP A 391 -11.43 8.43 10.88
N VAL A 392 -11.75 9.01 9.72
CA VAL A 392 -12.84 8.62 8.83
C VAL A 392 -12.34 7.63 7.77
N ARG A 393 -13.10 6.56 7.51
CA ARG A 393 -12.82 5.56 6.47
C ARG A 393 -13.92 5.64 5.39
N PRO A 394 -13.68 6.30 4.24
CA PRO A 394 -14.56 6.14 3.08
C PRO A 394 -14.46 4.70 2.56
N ASP A 395 -15.51 4.23 1.90
CA ASP A 395 -15.45 2.95 1.18
C ASP A 395 -14.90 3.16 -0.25
N VAL A 396 -14.44 2.07 -0.85
CA VAL A 396 -14.14 1.98 -2.28
C VAL A 396 -14.77 0.70 -2.80
N THR A 397 -15.81 0.86 -3.62
CA THR A 397 -16.37 -0.22 -4.44
C THR A 397 -15.59 -0.31 -5.74
N TRP A 398 -15.46 -1.51 -6.29
CA TRP A 398 -14.78 -1.73 -7.56
C TRP A 398 -15.29 -2.96 -8.29
N GLU A 399 -15.16 -2.93 -9.62
CA GLU A 399 -15.30 -4.06 -10.51
C GLU A 399 -14.08 -4.13 -11.44
N HIS A 400 -13.67 -5.33 -11.79
CA HIS A 400 -12.64 -5.58 -12.79
C HIS A 400 -13.09 -6.72 -13.68
N SER A 401 -13.39 -6.40 -14.93
CA SER A 401 -13.75 -7.35 -15.98
C SER A 401 -12.63 -7.44 -17.03
N VAL A 402 -12.55 -8.59 -17.69
CA VAL A 402 -11.59 -8.86 -18.77
C VAL A 402 -12.37 -9.39 -19.98
N SER A 403 -12.18 -8.76 -21.14
CA SER A 403 -12.86 -9.09 -22.39
C SER A 403 -11.82 -9.48 -23.43
N GLY A 404 -11.66 -10.78 -23.66
CA GLY A 404 -10.51 -11.29 -24.42
C GLY A 404 -9.21 -11.03 -23.67
N THR A 405 -8.46 -10.02 -24.10
CA THR A 405 -7.24 -9.51 -23.43
C THR A 405 -7.38 -8.06 -22.95
N ASP A 406 -8.49 -7.37 -23.26
CA ASP A 406 -8.78 -6.03 -22.75
C ASP A 406 -9.18 -6.09 -21.27
N HIS A 407 -8.70 -5.14 -20.46
CA HIS A 407 -9.10 -4.97 -19.07
C HIS A 407 -9.98 -3.72 -18.91
N MET A 408 -11.13 -3.85 -18.27
CA MET A 408 -11.96 -2.74 -17.81
C MET A 408 -12.01 -2.76 -16.27
N ILE A 409 -11.63 -1.65 -15.65
CA ILE A 409 -11.64 -1.47 -14.19
C ILE A 409 -12.50 -0.25 -13.87
N GLU A 410 -13.48 -0.42 -13.01
CA GLU A 410 -14.38 0.66 -12.58
C GLU A 410 -14.35 0.74 -11.05
N LEU A 411 -14.12 1.93 -10.51
CA LEU A 411 -14.00 2.19 -9.07
C LEU A 411 -14.89 3.37 -8.67
N ALA A 412 -15.44 3.33 -7.45
CA ALA A 412 -16.18 4.45 -6.88
C ALA A 412 -15.96 4.57 -5.36
N SER A 413 -15.94 5.81 -4.86
CA SER A 413 -15.80 6.14 -3.44
C SER A 413 -16.73 7.29 -3.04
N ASP A 414 -16.99 7.42 -1.74
CA ASP A 414 -17.74 8.52 -1.12
C ASP A 414 -16.85 9.55 -0.38
N CYS A 415 -15.52 9.46 -0.53
CA CYS A 415 -14.53 10.28 0.16
C CYS A 415 -14.75 11.81 0.11
N TYR A 416 -15.31 12.35 -0.97
CA TYR A 416 -15.59 13.79 -1.12
C TYR A 416 -17.05 14.19 -0.73
N ARG A 417 -17.80 13.31 -0.06
CA ARG A 417 -19.12 13.61 0.54
C ARG A 417 -19.15 14.89 1.40
N PRO A 418 -18.11 15.25 2.20
CA PRO A 418 -18.12 16.49 2.98
C PRO A 418 -18.25 17.78 2.15
N VAL A 419 -17.88 17.74 0.87
CA VAL A 419 -17.99 18.88 -0.09
C VAL A 419 -19.08 18.64 -1.15
N GLY A 420 -20.14 17.90 -0.80
CA GLY A 420 -21.33 17.75 -1.64
C GLY A 420 -21.18 16.80 -2.85
N CYS A 421 -20.05 16.10 -2.98
CA CYS A 421 -19.88 15.06 -4.00
C CYS A 421 -20.54 13.76 -3.52
N GLY A 422 -21.58 13.31 -4.21
CA GLY A 422 -22.27 12.05 -3.91
C GLY A 422 -21.39 10.82 -4.17
N SER A 423 -20.50 10.89 -5.17
CA SER A 423 -19.43 9.91 -5.39
C SER A 423 -18.29 10.50 -6.24
N TYR A 424 -17.06 10.04 -6.00
CA TYR A 424 -15.95 10.11 -6.95
C TYR A 424 -15.85 8.75 -7.66
N ARG A 425 -15.85 8.75 -8.99
CA ARG A 425 -15.67 7.56 -9.83
C ARG A 425 -14.40 7.66 -10.66
N ARG A 426 -13.75 6.52 -10.86
CA ARG A 426 -12.63 6.33 -11.78
C ARG A 426 -12.92 5.11 -12.65
N ARG A 427 -12.79 5.25 -13.97
CA ARG A 427 -12.91 4.16 -14.94
C ARG A 427 -11.59 4.08 -15.70
N LEU A 428 -11.08 2.87 -15.91
CA LEU A 428 -9.78 2.61 -16.57
C LEU A 428 -9.94 1.48 -17.58
N PHE A 429 -9.49 1.69 -18.81
CA PHE A 429 -9.47 0.69 -19.87
C PHE A 429 -8.03 0.48 -20.36
N LEU A 430 -7.50 -0.72 -20.19
CA LEU A 430 -6.21 -1.13 -20.76
C LEU A 430 -6.47 -2.11 -21.91
N SER A 431 -6.06 -1.72 -23.11
CA SER A 431 -6.13 -2.53 -24.33
C SER A 431 -5.31 -3.82 -24.24
N GLY A 432 -5.73 -4.86 -24.96
CA GLY A 432 -5.10 -6.19 -24.97
C GLY A 432 -3.65 -6.24 -25.46
N GLU A 433 -3.25 -5.32 -26.34
CA GLU A 433 -1.85 -5.14 -26.79
C GLU A 433 -1.00 -4.36 -25.77
N GLY A 434 -1.65 -3.76 -24.77
CA GLY A 434 -1.02 -2.90 -23.77
C GLY A 434 -0.50 -1.57 -24.28
N SER A 435 -0.76 -1.20 -25.54
CA SER A 435 -0.32 0.05 -26.17
C SER A 435 -1.21 1.25 -25.85
N ASP A 436 -2.43 1.05 -25.35
CA ASP A 436 -3.39 2.12 -25.07
C ASP A 436 -4.06 1.91 -23.71
N LEU A 437 -3.88 2.89 -22.82
CA LEU A 437 -4.54 3.01 -21.51
C LEU A 437 -5.39 4.27 -21.49
N ARG A 438 -6.70 4.14 -21.29
CA ARG A 438 -7.64 5.27 -21.18
C ARG A 438 -8.24 5.35 -19.78
N GLY A 439 -8.67 6.53 -19.38
CA GLY A 439 -9.46 6.70 -18.16
C GLY A 439 -10.48 7.82 -18.20
N GLU A 440 -11.43 7.76 -17.28
CA GLU A 440 -12.44 8.77 -16.98
C GLU A 440 -12.51 8.95 -15.46
N ASP A 441 -12.17 10.14 -14.97
CA ASP A 441 -12.23 10.55 -13.56
C ASP A 441 -13.38 11.54 -13.39
N ARG A 442 -14.33 11.28 -12.48
CA ARG A 442 -15.60 12.02 -12.40
C ARG A 442 -16.09 12.24 -10.97
N LEU A 443 -16.64 13.43 -10.71
CA LEU A 443 -17.38 13.76 -9.49
C LEU A 443 -18.89 13.81 -9.79
N ASP A 444 -19.67 12.95 -9.14
CA ASP A 444 -21.14 13.01 -9.15
C ASP A 444 -21.61 14.05 -8.12
N THR A 445 -21.96 15.25 -8.57
CA THR A 445 -22.41 16.38 -7.72
C THR A 445 -23.85 16.79 -8.04
N ALA A 446 -24.56 17.33 -7.03
CA ALA A 446 -25.94 17.83 -7.20
C ALA A 446 -26.00 19.29 -7.70
N GLY A 447 -24.84 19.95 -7.81
CA GLY A 447 -24.65 21.28 -8.38
C GLY A 447 -23.22 21.38 -8.94
N ASN A 448 -22.67 22.60 -9.05
CA ASN A 448 -21.31 22.82 -9.53
C ASN A 448 -20.30 21.95 -8.77
N PRO A 449 -19.35 21.28 -9.45
CA PRO A 449 -18.32 20.52 -8.78
C PRO A 449 -17.34 21.44 -8.03
N PRO A 450 -16.72 20.96 -6.93
CA PRO A 450 -15.62 21.70 -6.30
C PRO A 450 -14.42 21.78 -7.26
N GLU A 451 -13.50 22.72 -7.01
CA GLU A 451 -12.21 22.71 -7.70
C GLU A 451 -11.49 21.38 -7.42
N PHE A 452 -11.02 20.72 -8.47
CA PHE A 452 -10.25 19.48 -8.37
C PHE A 452 -9.10 19.45 -9.37
N ALA A 453 -8.06 18.70 -9.01
CA ALA A 453 -6.91 18.45 -9.87
C ALA A 453 -6.60 16.95 -9.90
N LEU A 454 -6.52 16.40 -11.11
CA LEU A 454 -6.09 15.04 -11.40
C LEU A 454 -4.58 15.03 -11.66
N ARG A 455 -3.84 14.16 -10.97
CA ARG A 455 -2.37 14.08 -11.07
C ARG A 455 -1.91 12.76 -11.66
N PHE A 456 -0.82 12.82 -12.42
CA PHE A 456 -0.01 11.68 -12.83
C PHE A 456 1.47 12.00 -12.57
N HIS A 457 2.02 11.48 -11.47
CA HIS A 457 3.45 11.64 -11.17
C HIS A 457 4.26 10.74 -12.10
N LEU A 458 5.29 11.31 -12.72
CA LEU A 458 6.14 10.58 -13.66
C LEU A 458 7.35 9.98 -12.92
N HIS A 459 7.85 8.85 -13.40
CA HIS A 459 9.09 8.28 -12.86
C HIS A 459 10.30 9.15 -13.29
N PRO A 460 11.33 9.39 -12.44
CA PRO A 460 12.47 10.27 -12.77
C PRO A 460 13.34 9.88 -13.98
N SER A 461 13.05 8.77 -14.67
CA SER A 461 13.70 8.39 -15.93
C SER A 461 12.89 8.78 -17.18
N VAL A 462 11.62 9.18 -17.02
CA VAL A 462 10.77 9.65 -18.11
C VAL A 462 11.22 11.06 -18.50
N ARG A 463 11.38 11.32 -19.80
CA ARG A 463 11.56 12.69 -20.31
C ARG A 463 10.26 13.19 -20.89
N VAL A 464 9.90 14.42 -20.54
CA VAL A 464 8.68 15.07 -21.00
C VAL A 464 9.01 16.05 -22.12
N GLU A 465 8.20 16.02 -23.18
CA GLU A 465 8.24 16.93 -24.31
C GLU A 465 6.79 17.38 -24.58
N LEU A 466 6.61 18.66 -24.90
CA LEU A 466 5.29 19.29 -25.04
C LEU A 466 5.10 19.75 -26.49
N GLU A 467 4.14 19.13 -27.18
CA GLU A 467 3.63 19.59 -28.47
C GLU A 467 2.37 20.47 -28.26
N GLU A 468 1.78 21.01 -29.33
CA GLU A 468 0.71 22.03 -29.22
C GLU A 468 -0.53 21.58 -28.44
N THR A 469 -0.87 20.27 -28.46
CA THR A 469 -2.00 19.67 -27.73
C THR A 469 -1.65 18.39 -26.97
N ASP A 470 -0.49 17.80 -27.26
CA ASP A 470 -0.13 16.44 -26.89
C ASP A 470 1.14 16.47 -26.01
N ILE A 471 1.19 15.65 -24.95
CA ILE A 471 2.37 15.52 -24.09
C ILE A 471 3.08 14.21 -24.44
N LEU A 472 4.33 14.28 -24.88
CA LEU A 472 5.15 13.12 -25.19
C LEU A 472 6.03 12.72 -24.00
N LEU A 473 6.08 11.42 -23.73
CA LEU A 473 6.73 10.81 -22.58
C LEU A 473 7.70 9.73 -23.07
N HIS A 474 8.98 10.06 -23.12
CA HIS A 474 10.04 9.14 -23.56
C HIS A 474 10.43 8.24 -22.37
N ALA A 475 10.18 6.94 -22.48
CA ALA A 475 10.18 5.99 -21.37
C ALA A 475 11.12 4.79 -21.64
N GLY A 476 12.41 5.06 -21.77
CA GLY A 476 13.38 4.09 -22.28
C GLY A 476 13.36 4.11 -23.81
N ASP A 477 13.14 2.96 -24.44
CA ASP A 477 13.08 2.83 -25.90
C ASP A 477 11.66 3.04 -26.48
N GLU A 478 10.65 3.28 -25.63
CA GLU A 478 9.26 3.57 -26.05
C GLU A 478 8.90 5.05 -25.87
N VAL A 479 8.12 5.61 -26.80
CA VAL A 479 7.49 6.93 -26.65
C VAL A 479 6.00 6.76 -26.37
N TRP A 480 5.51 7.42 -25.33
CA TRP A 480 4.09 7.40 -24.95
C TRP A 480 3.51 8.80 -25.07
N ARG A 481 2.36 8.92 -25.73
CA ARG A 481 1.60 10.17 -25.80
C ARG A 481 0.52 10.19 -24.73
N PHE A 482 0.46 11.29 -23.98
CA PHE A 482 -0.68 11.65 -23.12
C PHE A 482 -1.56 12.72 -23.78
N ARG A 483 -2.88 12.59 -23.63
CA ARG A 483 -3.91 13.59 -24.01
C ARG A 483 -5.07 13.59 -23.00
N SER A 484 -5.80 14.70 -22.92
CA SER A 484 -6.99 14.87 -22.07
C SER A 484 -8.06 15.78 -22.71
N ASP A 485 -9.31 15.70 -22.23
CA ASP A 485 -10.35 16.72 -22.52
C ASP A 485 -10.36 17.89 -21.50
N GLY A 486 -9.68 17.74 -20.35
CA GLY A 486 -9.34 18.82 -19.43
C GLY A 486 -8.03 19.55 -19.79
N TYR A 487 -7.79 20.70 -19.17
CA TYR A 487 -6.57 21.50 -19.36
C TYR A 487 -5.37 20.85 -18.63
N SER A 488 -4.31 20.51 -19.36
CA SER A 488 -3.13 19.81 -18.85
C SER A 488 -1.91 20.71 -18.74
N THR A 489 -1.22 20.64 -17.61
CA THR A 489 0.07 21.31 -17.36
C THR A 489 1.12 20.34 -16.85
N ILE A 490 2.39 20.63 -17.12
CA ILE A 490 3.52 19.96 -16.47
C ILE A 490 3.93 20.77 -15.24
N GLU A 491 3.97 20.12 -14.07
CA GLU A 491 4.36 20.72 -12.79
C GLU A 491 5.53 19.94 -12.17
N ASP A 492 6.29 20.57 -11.27
CA ASP A 492 7.36 19.90 -10.52
C ASP A 492 6.80 18.84 -9.55
N SER A 493 7.58 17.79 -9.29
CA SER A 493 7.23 16.71 -8.38
C SER A 493 8.45 16.03 -7.76
N ILE A 494 8.24 15.05 -6.87
CA ILE A 494 9.31 14.37 -6.13
C ILE A 494 9.03 12.88 -5.94
N TYR A 495 10.07 12.05 -6.02
CA TYR A 495 9.97 10.59 -5.98
C TYR A 495 10.83 9.99 -4.86
N PHE A 496 10.17 9.24 -3.96
CA PHE A 496 10.76 8.51 -2.82
C PHE A 496 10.91 7.00 -3.08
N GLY A 497 10.69 6.54 -4.33
CA GLY A 497 10.98 5.17 -4.77
C GLY A 497 12.46 4.84 -4.95
N PHE A 498 13.37 5.78 -4.65
CA PHE A 498 14.82 5.58 -4.53
C PHE A 498 15.31 5.81 -3.09
N LYS A 499 16.55 5.39 -2.78
CA LYS A 499 17.17 5.53 -1.45
C LYS A 499 17.14 6.97 -0.95
N ASP A 500 17.38 7.91 -1.86
CA ASP A 500 17.33 9.34 -1.63
C ASP A 500 16.33 9.98 -2.60
N PRO A 501 15.60 11.04 -2.19
CA PRO A 501 14.51 11.59 -2.99
C PRO A 501 15.04 12.23 -4.28
N ALA A 502 14.38 11.95 -5.40
CA ALA A 502 14.72 12.53 -6.69
C ALA A 502 13.64 13.55 -7.13
N PRO A 503 14.02 14.73 -7.64
CA PRO A 503 13.07 15.61 -8.34
C PRO A 503 12.59 14.92 -9.63
N THR A 504 11.35 15.20 -10.01
CA THR A 504 10.74 14.73 -11.25
C THR A 504 9.61 15.66 -11.66
N GLN A 505 8.80 15.27 -12.64
CA GLN A 505 7.67 16.05 -13.15
C GLN A 505 6.37 15.28 -12.94
N GLN A 506 5.25 15.99 -12.99
CA GLN A 506 3.90 15.42 -12.99
C GLN A 506 3.05 16.10 -14.06
N ILE A 507 2.16 15.34 -14.68
CA ILE A 507 1.05 15.90 -15.47
C ILE A 507 -0.06 16.24 -14.47
N VAL A 508 -0.55 17.48 -14.51
CA VAL A 508 -1.69 17.94 -13.72
C VAL A 508 -2.79 18.36 -14.67
N VAL A 509 -3.94 17.66 -14.59
CA VAL A 509 -5.12 17.95 -15.40
C VAL A 509 -6.17 18.63 -14.53
N ARG A 510 -6.68 19.76 -15.01
CA ARG A 510 -7.78 20.52 -14.42
C ARG A 510 -9.01 20.41 -15.32
N PRO A 511 -10.24 20.42 -14.78
CA PRO A 511 -11.44 20.38 -15.60
C PRO A 511 -11.51 21.61 -16.52
N ALA A 512 -12.02 21.40 -17.74
CA ALA A 512 -12.29 22.51 -18.65
C ALA A 512 -13.48 23.36 -18.15
N GLU A 513 -13.48 24.65 -18.48
CA GLU A 513 -14.65 25.51 -18.29
C GLU A 513 -15.74 25.14 -19.30
N VAL A 514 -16.92 24.79 -18.81
CA VAL A 514 -18.10 24.57 -19.64
C VAL A 514 -18.76 25.93 -19.88
N MET A 515 -18.68 26.42 -21.12
CA MET A 515 -19.50 27.57 -21.53
C MET A 515 -20.97 27.25 -21.26
N PRO A 516 -21.72 28.10 -20.53
CA PRO A 516 -23.12 27.83 -20.25
C PRO A 516 -23.89 27.76 -21.58
N ILE A 517 -24.65 26.68 -21.76
CA ILE A 517 -25.53 26.53 -22.92
C ILE A 517 -26.57 27.65 -22.83
N ALA A 518 -26.44 28.66 -23.71
CA ALA A 518 -27.40 29.75 -23.79
C ALA A 518 -28.81 29.13 -23.93
N PRO A 519 -29.79 29.52 -23.10
CA PRO A 519 -31.11 28.92 -23.13
C PRO A 519 -31.69 29.09 -24.54
N ALA A 520 -32.08 27.98 -25.16
CA ALA A 520 -32.58 27.98 -26.53
C ALA A 520 -33.75 28.97 -26.62
N VAL A 521 -33.56 30.05 -27.37
CA VAL A 521 -34.58 31.09 -27.54
C VAL A 521 -35.82 30.40 -28.10
N ALA A 522 -36.89 30.38 -27.32
CA ALA A 522 -38.17 29.83 -27.74
C ALA A 522 -38.65 30.65 -28.94
N SER A 523 -38.56 30.08 -30.14
CA SER A 523 -39.10 30.70 -31.34
C SER A 523 -40.62 30.71 -31.22
N ASP A 524 -41.21 31.89 -31.06
CA ASP A 524 -42.66 32.08 -31.01
C ASP A 524 -43.33 31.39 -32.20
N SER A 525 -44.05 30.31 -31.92
CA SER A 525 -44.70 29.49 -32.92
C SER A 525 -45.97 30.18 -33.41
N GLN A 526 -45.84 30.95 -34.50
CA GLN A 526 -47.01 31.46 -35.22
C GLN A 526 -47.96 30.30 -35.59
N PRO A 527 -49.27 30.45 -35.38
CA PRO A 527 -50.22 29.37 -35.64
C PRO A 527 -50.35 29.09 -37.14
N ALA A 528 -50.21 27.83 -37.53
CA ALA A 528 -50.36 27.39 -38.91
C ALA A 528 -51.82 27.49 -39.40
N PRO A 529 -52.06 27.84 -40.68
CA PRO A 529 -53.40 27.86 -41.26
C PRO A 529 -53.91 26.44 -41.57
N ASN A 530 -55.23 26.25 -41.44
CA ASN A 530 -55.89 25.00 -41.82
C ASN A 530 -55.89 24.76 -43.35
N SER A 531 -55.58 23.53 -43.75
CA SER A 531 -56.11 22.89 -44.97
C SER A 531 -56.19 21.38 -44.77
N SER A 532 -57.18 20.72 -45.37
CA SER A 532 -57.50 19.32 -45.10
C SER A 532 -57.98 18.58 -46.36
N LEU A 533 -57.92 17.22 -46.30
CA LEU A 533 -58.39 16.27 -47.33
C LEU A 533 -57.48 16.23 -48.59
N PHE A 534 -57.24 15.12 -49.31
CA PHE A 534 -57.80 13.74 -49.34
C PHE A 534 -56.65 12.69 -49.60
N PRO A 535 -56.87 11.36 -49.75
CA PRO A 535 -55.91 10.33 -49.32
C PRO A 535 -55.40 9.36 -50.42
N ASP A 536 -54.81 8.24 -49.94
CA ASP A 536 -54.60 6.91 -50.54
C ASP A 536 -53.18 6.49 -51.01
N THR A 537 -52.88 5.22 -50.68
CA THR A 537 -51.65 4.41 -50.81
C THR A 537 -51.90 3.24 -51.81
N PRO A 538 -51.04 2.20 -52.02
CA PRO A 538 -49.73 1.84 -51.42
C PRO A 538 -48.63 1.40 -52.43
N ASP A 539 -47.48 0.93 -51.88
CA ASP A 539 -46.50 -0.04 -52.44
C ASP A 539 -45.69 0.36 -53.71
N ASP A 540 -44.48 -0.17 -53.97
CA ASP A 540 -44.02 -1.55 -53.79
C ASP A 540 -42.47 -1.72 -53.65
N ALA A 541 -42.06 -2.96 -53.32
CA ALA A 541 -40.78 -3.62 -53.59
C ALA A 541 -39.45 -3.12 -52.96
N VAL A 542 -39.00 -3.87 -51.93
CA VAL A 542 -37.59 -4.13 -51.62
C VAL A 542 -37.12 -5.38 -52.41
N VAL A 543 -35.81 -5.56 -52.68
CA VAL A 543 -35.03 -6.85 -52.61
C VAL A 543 -33.80 -6.94 -53.57
N THR A 544 -32.60 -6.91 -52.95
CA THR A 544 -31.28 -7.51 -53.34
C THR A 544 -30.62 -7.32 -54.72
N HIS A 545 -29.28 -7.28 -54.70
CA HIS A 545 -28.42 -7.81 -55.77
C HIS A 545 -27.60 -9.03 -55.28
N PRO A 546 -27.22 -9.98 -56.16
CA PRO A 546 -26.65 -11.28 -55.78
C PRO A 546 -25.10 -11.33 -55.85
N ALA A 547 -24.53 -12.45 -55.39
CA ALA A 547 -23.12 -12.79 -55.56
C ALA A 547 -22.94 -14.03 -56.47
N GLN A 548 -21.86 -14.06 -57.28
CA GLN A 548 -21.20 -15.22 -57.92
C GLN A 548 -20.08 -14.69 -58.86
N ALA A 549 -19.04 -15.43 -59.28
CA ALA A 549 -18.25 -16.53 -58.68
C ALA A 549 -17.06 -16.87 -59.62
N GLU A 550 -16.20 -17.81 -59.19
CA GLU A 550 -15.23 -18.59 -60.02
C GLU A 550 -13.96 -17.90 -60.60
N SER A 551 -12.85 -18.60 -60.90
CA SER A 551 -12.28 -19.87 -60.38
C SER A 551 -10.81 -20.08 -60.86
N LYS A 552 -10.14 -21.18 -60.41
CA LYS A 552 -8.86 -21.79 -60.87
C LYS A 552 -7.55 -21.20 -60.30
N GLN A 553 -6.72 -21.98 -59.57
CA GLN A 553 -5.81 -23.11 -59.93
C GLN A 553 -4.52 -22.64 -60.65
N ALA A 554 -3.28 -23.11 -60.37
CA ALA A 554 -2.68 -23.97 -59.32
C ALA A 554 -1.11 -23.78 -59.43
N ASP A 555 -0.14 -24.53 -58.87
CA ASP A 555 -0.03 -25.79 -58.08
C ASP A 555 1.41 -25.89 -57.46
N LEU A 556 1.71 -26.95 -56.66
CA LEU A 556 3.05 -27.46 -56.24
C LEU A 556 3.93 -26.59 -55.29
N SER A 557 4.92 -27.07 -54.52
CA SER A 557 5.20 -28.34 -53.76
C SER A 557 6.52 -28.11 -52.92
N SER A 558 7.11 -28.95 -52.04
CA SER A 558 6.81 -30.27 -51.43
C SER A 558 7.66 -30.50 -50.13
N SER A 559 7.22 -31.40 -49.23
CA SER A 559 8.02 -32.10 -48.17
C SER A 559 8.62 -31.26 -47.01
N MET A 560 9.07 -31.77 -45.85
CA MET A 560 9.13 -33.12 -45.22
C MET A 560 8.59 -33.03 -43.77
N ALA A 561 7.70 -33.90 -43.30
CA ALA A 561 7.96 -35.20 -42.65
C ALA A 561 8.59 -35.14 -41.23
N GLY A 562 7.85 -35.61 -40.21
CA GLY A 562 8.28 -35.68 -38.81
C GLY A 562 7.14 -36.13 -37.87
N SER A 563 6.92 -37.44 -37.76
CA SER A 563 5.86 -38.05 -36.94
C SER A 563 6.31 -38.37 -35.51
N VAL A 564 5.34 -38.48 -34.57
CA VAL A 564 5.21 -39.62 -33.62
C VAL A 564 3.90 -39.50 -32.79
N THR A 565 3.15 -40.60 -32.83
CA THR A 565 2.00 -41.14 -32.04
C THR A 565 1.12 -40.31 -31.07
N ASP A 566 -0.15 -40.72 -31.09
CA ASP A 566 -1.33 -40.37 -30.28
C ASP A 566 -1.43 -41.15 -28.94
N GLN A 567 -2.51 -40.92 -28.17
CA GLN A 567 -3.02 -41.63 -26.97
C GLN A 567 -2.24 -41.41 -25.64
N ASP A 568 -2.88 -41.40 -24.45
CA ASP A 568 -4.27 -41.74 -24.08
C ASP A 568 -5.03 -40.59 -23.38
N ARG A 569 -6.37 -40.54 -23.50
CA ARG A 569 -7.23 -39.67 -22.68
C ARG A 569 -8.69 -40.15 -22.55
N GLN A 570 -8.95 -41.01 -21.55
CA GLN A 570 -10.27 -41.43 -21.06
C GLN A 570 -10.07 -41.95 -19.60
N ASP A 571 -11.03 -41.97 -18.68
CA ASP A 571 -12.48 -41.72 -18.76
C ASP A 571 -13.08 -41.30 -17.36
N GLN A 572 -14.41 -41.26 -17.25
CA GLN A 572 -15.26 -41.40 -16.04
C GLN A 572 -15.59 -40.17 -15.15
N THR A 573 -16.63 -39.45 -15.58
CA THR A 573 -18.00 -39.41 -14.99
C THR A 573 -18.30 -40.28 -13.74
N ALA A 574 -19.29 -40.01 -12.84
CA ALA A 574 -20.32 -38.95 -12.70
C ALA A 574 -21.01 -39.04 -11.29
N LEU A 575 -22.15 -38.31 -11.10
CA LEU A 575 -23.30 -38.65 -10.22
C LEU A 575 -23.11 -38.47 -8.68
N THR A 576 -24.07 -38.00 -7.85
CA THR A 576 -25.45 -37.48 -8.04
C THR A 576 -25.86 -36.48 -6.92
N ASN A 577 -27.03 -35.84 -7.09
CA ASN A 577 -27.94 -35.18 -6.12
C ASN A 577 -28.07 -35.92 -4.74
N ALA A 578 -28.71 -35.40 -3.66
CA ALA A 578 -29.81 -34.43 -3.53
C ALA A 578 -30.07 -34.01 -2.05
N ILE A 579 -31.03 -33.08 -1.83
CA ILE A 579 -31.85 -32.91 -0.58
C ILE A 579 -31.05 -32.35 0.63
N GLU A 580 -31.59 -31.50 1.53
CA GLU A 580 -32.96 -31.33 2.04
C GLU A 580 -33.39 -29.86 2.28
N THR A 581 -34.71 -29.64 2.41
CA THR A 581 -35.33 -28.31 2.69
C THR A 581 -35.90 -28.22 4.11
N GLY A 582 -35.67 -27.09 4.81
CA GLY A 582 -36.32 -26.73 6.06
C GLY A 582 -37.09 -25.40 5.95
N VAL A 583 -38.29 -25.32 6.54
CA VAL A 583 -39.25 -24.20 6.38
C VAL A 583 -39.75 -23.72 7.76
N ALA A 584 -40.34 -22.51 7.80
CA ALA A 584 -41.18 -21.90 8.85
C ALA A 584 -40.47 -21.02 9.91
N THR A 585 -41.04 -19.95 10.47
CA THR A 585 -42.16 -19.00 10.13
C THR A 585 -42.18 -17.85 11.16
N GLY A 586 -42.79 -16.69 10.85
CA GLY A 586 -43.18 -15.65 11.82
C GLY A 586 -42.66 -14.25 11.45
N GLN A 587 -43.44 -13.36 10.80
CA GLN A 587 -44.61 -12.58 11.25
C GLN A 587 -44.30 -11.22 11.92
N GLU A 588 -44.45 -10.15 11.13
CA GLU A 588 -45.47 -9.09 11.33
C GLU A 588 -45.38 -8.15 12.57
N LYS A 589 -45.04 -6.85 12.37
CA LYS A 589 -45.96 -5.68 12.49
C LYS A 589 -45.27 -4.29 12.59
N ASP A 590 -45.79 -3.32 11.83
CA ASP A 590 -45.73 -1.87 12.12
C ASP A 590 -46.78 -1.49 13.20
N PRO A 591 -46.69 -0.32 13.91
CA PRO A 591 -47.25 0.94 13.37
C PRO A 591 -46.60 2.28 13.84
N VAL A 592 -47.21 3.39 13.40
CA VAL A 592 -46.88 4.84 13.51
C VAL A 592 -48.22 5.62 13.72
N PRO A 593 -48.36 6.90 14.18
CA PRO A 593 -47.51 7.88 14.91
C PRO A 593 -48.11 8.18 16.34
N PRO A 594 -48.39 9.40 16.91
CA PRO A 594 -48.80 10.74 16.37
C PRO A 594 -47.87 11.94 16.76
N ALA A 595 -48.37 13.20 16.77
CA ALA A 595 -47.59 14.47 16.70
C ALA A 595 -48.13 15.64 17.58
N GLN A 596 -47.84 16.91 17.20
CA GLN A 596 -48.14 18.23 17.85
C GLN A 596 -47.07 18.70 18.86
N ASP A 597 -46.79 20.01 19.10
CA ASP A 597 -47.49 21.30 18.88
C ASP A 597 -46.56 22.40 18.26
N SER A 598 -47.02 23.38 17.48
CA SER A 598 -47.50 24.77 17.80
C SER A 598 -46.42 25.75 18.35
N GLU A 599 -46.38 27.07 18.11
CA GLU A 599 -47.41 28.09 17.73
C GLU A 599 -46.93 29.13 16.66
N THR A 600 -47.79 30.12 16.33
CA THR A 600 -47.51 31.29 15.47
C THR A 600 -48.03 32.58 16.13
N ILE A 601 -47.34 33.72 15.97
CA ILE A 601 -47.75 35.03 16.54
C ILE A 601 -47.89 36.09 15.43
N GLN A 602 -48.77 37.08 15.65
CA GLN A 602 -49.34 37.96 14.62
C GLN A 602 -48.68 39.34 14.46
N MET A 603 -48.88 39.88 13.25
CA MET A 603 -49.14 41.27 12.84
C MET A 603 -49.33 42.34 13.93
N GLY A 604 -48.87 43.57 13.64
CA GLY A 604 -49.33 44.79 14.30
C GLY A 604 -49.14 46.01 13.39
N ASP A 605 -50.23 46.65 12.97
CA ASP A 605 -50.23 47.85 12.12
C ASP A 605 -50.00 49.13 12.95
N SER A 606 -49.34 50.15 12.37
CA SER A 606 -49.36 51.54 12.85
C SER A 606 -48.87 52.54 11.77
N GLU A 607 -49.78 53.36 11.25
CA GLU A 607 -49.53 54.65 10.57
C GLU A 607 -50.09 55.79 11.45
N PRO A 608 -49.73 57.11 11.31
CA PRO A 608 -49.61 57.80 10.01
C PRO A 608 -48.52 58.92 9.84
N ALA A 609 -48.25 59.22 8.57
CA ALA A 609 -48.06 60.51 7.85
C ALA A 609 -48.03 61.90 8.60
N PRO A 610 -47.55 63.02 7.99
CA PRO A 610 -46.73 63.22 6.75
C PRO A 610 -45.62 64.33 6.90
N SER A 611 -45.20 64.90 5.75
CA SER A 611 -44.32 66.09 5.52
C SER A 611 -42.79 65.82 5.47
N ASP A 612 -41.98 66.53 4.67
CA ASP A 612 -42.28 67.59 3.69
C ASP A 612 -41.37 67.49 2.43
N GLY A 613 -41.61 68.31 1.40
CA GLY A 613 -41.00 68.19 0.07
C GLY A 613 -39.55 68.66 -0.09
N GLY A 614 -38.86 68.13 -1.11
CA GLY A 614 -37.49 68.50 -1.46
C GLY A 614 -36.95 67.75 -2.69
N GLY A 615 -37.39 68.12 -3.89
CA GLY A 615 -36.90 67.52 -5.14
C GLY A 615 -35.55 68.08 -5.59
N ASN A 616 -34.68 67.22 -6.12
CA ASN A 616 -33.47 67.60 -6.86
C ASN A 616 -33.12 66.48 -7.85
N ASP A 617 -32.93 66.81 -9.13
CA ASP A 617 -32.54 65.85 -10.16
C ASP A 617 -31.08 65.42 -9.99
N VAL A 618 -30.81 64.10 -10.04
CA VAL A 618 -29.48 63.57 -10.37
C VAL A 618 -29.66 62.42 -11.38
N SER A 619 -29.17 62.64 -12.60
CA SER A 619 -29.16 61.65 -13.67
C SER A 619 -28.07 60.60 -13.47
N GLY A 620 -28.37 59.34 -13.81
CA GLY A 620 -27.36 58.28 -13.96
C GLY A 620 -27.35 57.26 -12.82
N LEU A 621 -28.28 56.31 -12.87
CA LEU A 621 -28.10 55.02 -12.20
C LEU A 621 -27.37 54.08 -13.15
N ASP A 622 -26.04 53.99 -13.00
CA ASP A 622 -25.32 52.81 -13.50
C ASP A 622 -25.88 51.59 -12.76
N LEU A 623 -26.46 50.66 -13.51
CA LEU A 623 -26.79 49.34 -12.96
C LEU A 623 -25.47 48.67 -12.55
N PRO A 624 -25.36 48.09 -11.35
CA PRO A 624 -24.16 47.38 -10.96
C PRO A 624 -23.92 46.24 -11.95
N VAL A 625 -22.79 46.28 -12.66
CA VAL A 625 -22.35 45.19 -13.51
C VAL A 625 -22.34 43.93 -12.65
N PRO A 626 -23.09 42.87 -13.00
CA PRO A 626 -23.12 41.66 -12.19
C PRO A 626 -21.70 41.12 -12.10
N SER A 627 -21.26 40.78 -10.89
CA SER A 627 -20.02 40.04 -10.69
C SER A 627 -20.03 38.82 -11.62
N PRO A 628 -18.97 38.57 -12.41
CA PRO A 628 -18.96 37.46 -13.35
C PRO A 628 -19.25 36.16 -12.60
N GLU A 629 -20.26 35.42 -13.04
CA GLU A 629 -20.60 34.13 -12.45
C GLU A 629 -19.37 33.21 -12.58
N PRO A 630 -18.99 32.46 -11.52
CA PRO A 630 -17.83 31.60 -11.57
C PRO A 630 -18.04 30.52 -12.64
N PRO A 631 -17.00 30.20 -13.46
CA PRO A 631 -17.14 29.28 -14.57
C PRO A 631 -17.63 27.91 -14.10
N VAL A 632 -18.59 27.34 -14.82
CA VAL A 632 -19.11 26.00 -14.54
C VAL A 632 -18.06 24.99 -15.00
N LEU A 633 -17.32 24.41 -14.07
CA LEU A 633 -16.28 23.42 -14.40
C LEU A 633 -16.91 22.09 -14.82
N ALA A 634 -16.28 21.41 -15.78
CA ALA A 634 -16.63 20.04 -16.15
C ALA A 634 -16.49 19.10 -14.94
N ASN A 635 -17.51 18.30 -14.65
CA ASN A 635 -17.48 17.37 -13.51
C ASN A 635 -16.76 16.04 -13.80
N ALA A 636 -16.15 15.91 -14.99
CA ALA A 636 -15.35 14.76 -15.39
C ALA A 636 -14.16 15.19 -16.25
N ILE A 637 -13.08 14.41 -16.19
CA ILE A 637 -11.92 14.49 -17.08
C ILE A 637 -11.70 13.11 -17.71
N ARG A 638 -11.58 13.06 -19.03
CA ARG A 638 -11.10 11.89 -19.78
C ARG A 638 -9.67 12.10 -20.20
N TRP A 639 -8.93 11.00 -20.25
CA TRP A 639 -7.52 11.00 -20.58
C TRP A 639 -7.09 9.68 -21.22
N ALA A 640 -5.98 9.72 -21.96
CA ALA A 640 -5.38 8.53 -22.55
C ALA A 640 -3.84 8.63 -22.58
N PHE A 641 -3.18 7.54 -22.20
CA PHE A 641 -1.78 7.25 -22.51
C PHE A 641 -1.75 6.23 -23.64
N THR A 642 -1.34 6.64 -24.83
CA THR A 642 -1.20 5.76 -26.00
C THR A 642 0.28 5.70 -26.41
N ARG A 643 0.89 4.52 -26.39
CA ARG A 643 2.23 4.28 -26.96
C ARG A 643 2.19 4.63 -28.44
N LEU A 644 3.22 5.33 -28.90
CA LEU A 644 3.49 5.53 -30.31
C LEU A 644 4.39 4.37 -30.76
N ASP A 645 3.95 3.61 -31.75
CA ASP A 645 4.79 2.61 -32.40
C ASP A 645 5.88 3.33 -33.24
N ALA A 646 7.09 2.77 -33.24
CA ALA A 646 8.31 3.40 -33.77
C ALA A 646 8.76 2.82 -35.12
#